data_AF-A0A3P3W0Z1-F1
#
_entry.id   AF-A0A3P3W0Z1-F1
#
_cell.length_a   1.000
_cell.length_b   1.000
_cell.length_c   1.000
_cell.angle_alpha   90.00
_cell.angle_beta   90.00
_cell.angle_gamma   90.00
#
_symmetry.space_group_name_H-M   'P 1'
#
loop_
_entity.id
_entity.type
_entity.pdbx_description
1 polymer ?
#
loop_
_entity_poly.entity_id
_entity_poly.type
_entity_poly.pdbx_seq_one_letter_code
_entity_poly.pdbx_strand_id
1 'polypeptide(L)'
;MMLKKITNSFAIIFETAKKEKELIFKDSAVIEIYIIFVTLVYFFYTFVYSPEIFTNLPVAYVDNDQTTISHQIRRMLNETESLEIAYDATSLEEGRKLFEQGKVNGVILIPKDFSRQLQLSGGNASIAIYSDASYMLYYDKTLQAVTNALGAFTGELQLKQTMMSGEPMKQAVASSKPFNIIANPLYNLEEGYAIFLIPVVLIIALQTLQLTGMGVLYGTMRENDTFISNFSMARGRFGYFFMTIGRALPYLVISMAMLLMGILVVFHIFTIPQRGNLFEVIVFLIPVVLAITFLGQSLMNIFRNREDTIMLLTVFSIPALMMGGVSYPIVAFPLWIKVMGFFFPSTIGVKGFLALSQAGASLVEIKEIFIQMWLICGFYFILAVWTNRRFIYGLVPNKIPSTFSGLKEFKKNKQQNSDSEIANLETNSNEVLAIESESNDEITETNLIQPINSEENNQAIENKSEDEITETNLIQPIDSDQNILAIETESEDEITETNLVQPTDSEQNILAIEDKSEDEITETKSTEISEIESKVEADRTILKESNVSNIETSREVALLYPLKDLIGNFDKTISNIDSLLSNKLNGVSQENLQTPAVYVAAPILEGLKFVVDSENLKNLYVNLLANAMDKNSIGIVHPSFVDTIKYLTPDEVNILNVFLENNKIPFVDIIQIKDENSGNSEMILEKHNHLIEEHNLNILHKDNLHLYLENLIRLGILSCENSILPNYNYDHLEHCELNRFIRKDVQNKGYQFKTERGYYKTTAYGNGFIKAAIKNK
;
A
#
# COMPACT_ATOMS: atom_id res chain seq x y z
N MET A 1 -23.75 -4.17 52.18
CA MET A 1 -23.83 -2.92 51.37
C MET A 1 -23.24 -3.07 49.96
N MET A 2 -22.08 -3.72 49.77
CA MET A 2 -21.54 -3.98 48.42
C MET A 2 -22.42 -4.92 47.56
N LEU A 3 -22.93 -6.01 48.11
CA LEU A 3 -23.86 -6.92 47.41
C LEU A 3 -25.09 -6.19 46.86
N LYS A 4 -25.69 -5.27 47.64
CA LYS A 4 -26.87 -4.48 47.22
C LYS A 4 -26.55 -3.49 46.08
N LYS A 5 -25.31 -3.01 45.99
CA LYS A 5 -24.87 -2.16 44.87
C LYS A 5 -24.66 -2.99 43.59
N ILE A 6 -24.06 -4.19 43.73
CA ILE A 6 -23.84 -5.12 42.61
C ILE A 6 -25.18 -5.61 42.04
N THR A 7 -26.13 -6.00 42.90
CA THR A 7 -27.48 -6.43 42.45
C THR A 7 -28.22 -5.31 41.71
N ASN A 8 -28.10 -4.06 42.19
CA ASN A 8 -28.70 -2.92 41.50
C ASN A 8 -28.05 -2.64 40.14
N SER A 9 -26.73 -2.83 40.02
CA SER A 9 -26.02 -2.70 38.74
C SER A 9 -26.49 -3.73 37.70
N PHE A 10 -26.61 -5.01 38.10
CA PHE A 10 -27.13 -6.06 37.21
C PHE A 10 -28.60 -5.85 36.86
N ALA A 11 -29.41 -5.34 37.79
CA ALA A 11 -30.80 -4.97 37.52
C ALA A 11 -30.89 -3.90 36.41
N ILE A 12 -30.07 -2.85 36.48
CA ILE A 12 -30.01 -1.81 35.43
C ILE A 12 -29.66 -2.42 34.08
N ILE A 13 -28.65 -3.31 34.00
CA ILE A 13 -28.29 -3.99 32.75
C ILE A 13 -29.50 -4.75 32.18
N PHE A 14 -30.15 -5.57 33.01
CA PHE A 14 -31.23 -6.45 32.56
C PHE A 14 -32.49 -5.68 32.17
N GLU A 15 -32.91 -4.70 32.98
CA GLU A 15 -34.06 -3.84 32.66
C GLU A 15 -33.82 -3.04 31.39
N THR A 16 -32.61 -2.50 31.22
CA THR A 16 -32.23 -1.78 30.02
C THR A 16 -32.23 -2.69 28.79
N ALA A 17 -31.66 -3.89 28.90
CA ALA A 17 -31.64 -4.87 27.81
C ALA A 17 -33.05 -5.29 27.40
N LYS A 18 -33.93 -5.52 28.38
CA LYS A 18 -35.34 -5.84 28.12
C LYS A 18 -36.04 -4.69 27.40
N LYS A 19 -35.82 -3.45 27.86
CA LYS A 19 -36.44 -2.27 27.27
C LYS A 19 -35.96 -2.01 25.85
N GLU A 20 -34.64 -2.09 25.62
CA GLU A 20 -34.03 -1.94 24.31
C GLU A 20 -34.54 -3.01 23.33
N LYS A 21 -34.65 -4.27 23.77
CA LYS A 21 -35.29 -5.34 22.98
C LYS A 21 -36.73 -4.97 22.60
N GLU A 22 -37.56 -4.56 23.56
CA GLU A 22 -38.95 -4.16 23.28
C GLU A 22 -39.04 -3.05 22.24
N LEU A 23 -38.10 -2.10 22.28
CA LEU A 23 -38.03 -0.98 21.34
C LEU A 23 -37.62 -1.44 19.93
N ILE A 24 -36.62 -2.32 19.82
CA ILE A 24 -36.20 -2.92 18.54
C ILE A 24 -37.37 -3.66 17.88
N PHE A 25 -38.11 -4.47 18.63
CA PHE A 25 -39.23 -5.26 18.08
C PHE A 25 -40.53 -4.46 17.90
N LYS A 26 -40.59 -3.21 18.37
CA LYS A 26 -41.76 -2.33 18.19
C LYS A 26 -41.64 -1.48 16.92
N ASP A 27 -40.43 -1.13 16.49
CA ASP A 27 -40.21 -0.37 15.26
C ASP A 27 -40.11 -1.33 14.06
N SER A 28 -41.06 -1.24 13.13
CA SER A 28 -41.13 -2.14 11.98
C SER A 28 -39.90 -2.02 11.08
N ALA A 29 -39.39 -0.82 10.84
CA ALA A 29 -38.24 -0.66 9.95
C ALA A 29 -36.95 -1.22 10.56
N VAL A 30 -36.78 -1.16 11.88
CA VAL A 30 -35.62 -1.77 12.54
C VAL A 30 -35.66 -3.29 12.36
N ILE A 31 -36.83 -3.91 12.51
CA ILE A 31 -37.02 -5.35 12.24
C ILE A 31 -36.73 -5.67 10.77
N GLU A 32 -37.25 -4.88 9.83
CA GLU A 32 -37.03 -5.06 8.39
C GLU A 32 -35.54 -4.99 8.05
N ILE A 33 -34.80 -4.01 8.62
CA ILE A 33 -33.35 -3.87 8.44
C ILE A 33 -32.63 -5.14 8.89
N TYR A 34 -32.88 -5.62 10.12
CA TYR A 34 -32.14 -6.76 10.66
C TYR A 34 -32.55 -8.10 10.04
N ILE A 35 -33.84 -8.35 9.81
CA ILE A 35 -34.33 -9.65 9.35
C ILE A 35 -34.33 -9.74 7.83
N ILE A 36 -34.91 -8.74 7.15
CA ILE A 36 -35.13 -8.80 5.71
C ILE A 36 -33.87 -8.34 4.98
N PHE A 37 -33.38 -7.12 5.25
CA PHE A 37 -32.27 -6.56 4.48
C PHE A 37 -30.94 -7.28 4.72
N VAL A 38 -30.59 -7.64 5.96
CA VAL A 38 -29.34 -8.41 6.19
C VAL A 38 -29.39 -9.76 5.47
N THR A 39 -30.49 -10.50 5.63
CA THR A 39 -30.70 -11.79 4.94
C THR A 39 -30.64 -11.63 3.42
N LEU A 40 -31.37 -10.65 2.88
CA LEU A 40 -31.41 -10.38 1.45
C LEU A 40 -30.02 -10.03 0.94
N VAL A 41 -29.29 -9.12 1.60
CA VAL A 41 -27.93 -8.73 1.19
C VAL A 41 -27.01 -9.94 1.21
N TYR A 42 -27.04 -10.76 2.26
CA TYR A 42 -26.19 -11.94 2.34
C TYR A 42 -26.49 -12.93 1.20
N PHE A 43 -27.75 -13.28 0.97
CA PHE A 43 -28.12 -14.19 -0.11
C PHE A 43 -27.90 -13.60 -1.50
N PHE A 44 -28.32 -12.35 -1.72
CA PHE A 44 -28.26 -11.69 -3.02
C PHE A 44 -26.83 -11.44 -3.45
N TYR A 45 -25.97 -10.89 -2.59
CA TYR A 45 -24.56 -10.71 -2.94
C TYR A 45 -23.89 -12.04 -3.21
N THR A 46 -24.08 -13.05 -2.35
CA THR A 46 -23.49 -14.37 -2.62
C THR A 46 -24.02 -14.97 -3.91
N PHE A 47 -25.32 -14.84 -4.21
CA PHE A 47 -25.91 -15.31 -5.46
C PHE A 47 -25.34 -14.61 -6.70
N VAL A 48 -25.18 -13.28 -6.67
CA VAL A 48 -24.65 -12.50 -7.79
C VAL A 48 -23.19 -12.85 -8.08
N TYR A 49 -22.38 -13.05 -7.03
CA TYR A 49 -20.94 -13.30 -7.16
C TYR A 49 -20.55 -14.79 -7.22
N SER A 50 -21.47 -15.72 -6.94
CA SER A 50 -21.21 -17.17 -6.99
C SER A 50 -20.89 -17.74 -8.39
N PRO A 51 -21.44 -17.24 -9.51
CA PRO A 51 -21.16 -17.78 -10.85
C PRO A 51 -19.76 -17.47 -11.41
N GLU A 52 -18.93 -16.69 -10.73
CA GLU A 52 -17.73 -16.05 -11.31
C GLU A 52 -16.47 -16.93 -11.38
N ILE A 53 -16.59 -18.25 -11.28
CA ILE A 53 -15.50 -19.13 -11.73
C ILE A 53 -15.55 -19.13 -13.26
N PHE A 54 -14.87 -18.17 -13.89
CA PHE A 54 -14.76 -18.11 -15.35
C PHE A 54 -14.06 -19.36 -15.85
N THR A 55 -14.86 -20.32 -16.29
CA THR A 55 -14.46 -21.44 -17.11
C THR A 55 -14.78 -21.06 -18.55
N ASN A 56 -13.83 -21.24 -19.46
CA ASN A 56 -13.99 -20.89 -20.88
C ASN A 56 -14.07 -19.38 -21.19
N LEU A 57 -13.12 -18.57 -20.70
CA LEU A 57 -13.06 -17.15 -21.10
C LEU A 57 -12.75 -17.06 -22.62
N PRO A 58 -13.61 -16.41 -23.44
CA PRO A 58 -13.44 -16.40 -24.88
C PRO A 58 -12.28 -15.48 -25.28
N VAL A 59 -11.29 -16.05 -25.97
CA VAL A 59 -10.12 -15.34 -26.50
C VAL A 59 -9.98 -15.53 -28.01
N ALA A 60 -9.49 -14.50 -28.68
CA ALA A 60 -9.08 -14.60 -30.08
C ALA A 60 -7.61 -15.04 -30.17
N TYR A 61 -7.32 -16.01 -31.04
CA TYR A 61 -5.98 -16.48 -31.29
C TYR A 61 -5.52 -16.00 -32.68
N VAL A 62 -4.40 -15.29 -32.74
CA VAL A 62 -3.79 -14.77 -33.98
C VAL A 62 -2.46 -15.46 -34.20
N ASP A 63 -2.39 -16.32 -35.21
CA ASP A 63 -1.19 -17.08 -35.56
C ASP A 63 -0.53 -16.53 -36.83
N ASN A 64 0.50 -15.70 -36.67
CA ASN A 64 1.30 -15.19 -37.78
C ASN A 64 2.50 -16.10 -38.13
N ASP A 65 2.79 -17.14 -37.33
CA ASP A 65 3.90 -18.06 -37.56
C ASP A 65 3.45 -19.26 -38.43
N GLN A 66 2.24 -19.76 -38.20
CA GLN A 66 1.58 -20.86 -38.94
C GLN A 66 2.46 -22.12 -39.04
N THR A 67 3.03 -22.52 -37.91
CA THR A 67 3.95 -23.65 -37.80
C THR A 67 3.38 -24.77 -36.93
N THR A 68 4.03 -25.94 -36.96
CA THR A 68 3.68 -27.05 -36.07
C THR A 68 3.81 -26.65 -34.58
N ILE A 69 4.77 -25.80 -34.24
CA ILE A 69 4.98 -25.31 -32.87
C ILE A 69 3.85 -24.37 -32.45
N SER A 70 3.45 -23.43 -33.31
CA SER A 70 2.34 -22.52 -32.99
C SER A 70 1.01 -23.27 -32.86
N HIS A 71 0.76 -24.29 -33.68
CA HIS A 71 -0.42 -25.15 -33.54
C HIS A 71 -0.41 -26.01 -32.27
N GLN A 72 0.77 -26.47 -31.82
CA GLN A 72 0.89 -27.20 -30.56
C GLN A 72 0.56 -26.30 -29.36
N ILE A 73 1.08 -25.07 -29.35
CA ILE A 73 0.76 -24.07 -28.31
C ILE A 73 -0.75 -23.77 -28.31
N ARG A 74 -1.36 -23.55 -29.48
CA ARG A 74 -2.82 -23.37 -29.62
C ARG A 74 -3.59 -24.51 -28.97
N ARG A 75 -3.18 -25.75 -29.21
CA ARG A 75 -3.83 -26.93 -28.62
C ARG A 75 -3.72 -26.92 -27.09
N MET A 76 -2.53 -26.66 -26.55
CA MET A 76 -2.31 -26.62 -25.10
C MET A 76 -3.10 -25.49 -24.42
N LEU A 77 -3.21 -24.33 -25.08
CA LEU A 77 -4.06 -23.23 -24.63
C LEU A 77 -5.54 -23.63 -24.58
N ASN A 78 -6.02 -24.32 -25.62
CA ASN A 78 -7.41 -24.78 -25.69
C ASN A 78 -7.73 -25.98 -24.78
N GLU A 79 -6.70 -26.62 -24.20
CA GLU A 79 -6.84 -27.68 -23.20
C GLU A 79 -6.93 -27.12 -21.76
N THR A 80 -6.76 -25.80 -21.58
CA THR A 80 -6.84 -25.15 -20.27
C THR A 80 -8.30 -24.80 -19.92
N GLU A 81 -8.80 -25.20 -18.74
CA GLU A 81 -10.19 -24.94 -18.33
C GLU A 81 -10.56 -23.45 -18.23
N SER A 82 -9.56 -22.57 -18.03
CA SER A 82 -9.76 -21.13 -17.86
C SER A 82 -10.02 -20.36 -19.16
N LEU A 83 -9.63 -20.89 -20.33
CA LEU A 83 -9.67 -20.18 -21.61
C LEU A 83 -10.36 -21.02 -22.69
N GLU A 84 -11.12 -20.35 -23.56
CA GLU A 84 -11.64 -20.94 -24.79
C GLU A 84 -11.15 -20.13 -25.99
N ILE A 85 -10.50 -20.80 -26.95
CA ILE A 85 -10.16 -20.17 -28.23
C ILE A 85 -11.43 -20.09 -29.08
N ALA A 86 -12.21 -19.04 -28.87
CA ALA A 86 -13.51 -18.84 -29.52
C ALA A 86 -13.38 -18.42 -31.00
N TYR A 87 -12.27 -17.74 -31.36
CA TYR A 87 -12.03 -17.26 -32.72
C TYR A 87 -10.55 -17.40 -33.11
N ASP A 88 -10.30 -17.95 -34.29
CA ASP A 88 -8.99 -17.85 -34.97
C ASP A 88 -9.02 -16.60 -35.86
N ALA A 89 -8.39 -15.53 -35.39
CA ALA A 89 -8.33 -14.27 -36.13
C ALA A 89 -7.14 -14.29 -37.09
N THR A 90 -7.38 -13.87 -38.34
CA THR A 90 -6.37 -13.87 -39.41
C THR A 90 -5.33 -12.77 -39.23
N SER A 91 -5.62 -11.75 -38.43
CA SER A 91 -4.75 -10.62 -38.15
C SER A 91 -5.06 -10.00 -36.79
N LEU A 92 -4.11 -9.24 -36.26
CA LEU A 92 -4.31 -8.48 -35.02
C LEU A 92 -5.48 -7.48 -35.15
N GLU A 93 -5.70 -6.91 -36.33
CA GLU A 93 -6.83 -6.03 -36.60
C GLU A 93 -8.19 -6.72 -36.49
N GLU A 94 -8.30 -7.96 -36.97
CA GLU A 94 -9.51 -8.77 -36.78
C GLU A 94 -9.72 -9.12 -35.31
N GLY A 95 -8.65 -9.52 -34.61
CA GLY A 95 -8.68 -9.75 -33.17
C GLY A 95 -9.14 -8.51 -32.39
N ARG A 96 -8.63 -7.32 -32.75
CA ARG A 96 -9.06 -6.04 -32.17
C ARG A 96 -10.55 -5.78 -32.39
N LYS A 97 -11.06 -5.99 -33.61
CA LYS A 97 -12.49 -5.79 -33.89
C LYS A 97 -13.38 -6.74 -33.09
N LEU A 98 -12.97 -7.98 -32.90
CA LEU A 98 -13.70 -8.94 -32.06
C LEU A 98 -13.73 -8.50 -30.60
N PHE A 99 -12.61 -7.96 -30.11
CA PHE A 99 -12.49 -7.42 -28.76
C PHE A 99 -13.37 -6.16 -28.58
N GLU A 100 -13.31 -5.20 -29.51
CA GLU A 100 -14.13 -3.98 -29.51
C GLU A 100 -15.64 -4.27 -29.60
N GLN A 101 -16.02 -5.39 -30.22
CA GLN A 101 -17.40 -5.87 -30.29
C GLN A 101 -17.86 -6.63 -29.03
N GLY A 102 -16.98 -6.82 -28.04
CA GLY A 102 -17.26 -7.59 -26.83
C GLY A 102 -17.44 -9.10 -27.06
N LYS A 103 -16.96 -9.65 -28.19
CA LYS A 103 -17.06 -11.08 -28.51
C LYS A 103 -15.96 -11.92 -27.88
N VAL A 104 -14.83 -11.29 -27.56
CA VAL A 104 -13.69 -11.90 -26.86
C VAL A 104 -13.19 -10.93 -25.79
N ASN A 105 -12.63 -11.46 -24.71
CA ASN A 105 -12.08 -10.67 -23.60
C ASN A 105 -10.55 -10.57 -23.64
N GLY A 106 -9.92 -11.24 -24.62
CA GLY A 106 -8.50 -11.13 -24.89
C GLY A 106 -8.11 -11.61 -26.28
N VAL A 107 -6.91 -11.26 -26.70
CA VAL A 107 -6.28 -11.60 -27.97
C VAL A 107 -4.87 -12.10 -27.69
N ILE A 108 -4.56 -13.32 -28.11
CA ILE A 108 -3.25 -13.95 -28.01
C ILE A 108 -2.61 -13.91 -29.40
N LEU A 109 -1.46 -13.27 -29.52
CA LEU A 109 -0.74 -13.08 -30.77
C LEU A 109 0.59 -13.84 -30.76
N ILE A 110 0.71 -14.82 -31.65
CA ILE A 110 1.99 -15.45 -31.97
C ILE A 110 2.63 -14.67 -33.12
N PRO A 111 3.81 -14.05 -32.91
CA PRO A 111 4.48 -13.26 -33.93
C PRO A 111 5.06 -14.14 -35.05
N LYS A 112 5.33 -13.52 -36.18
CA LYS A 112 6.01 -14.19 -37.30
C LYS A 112 7.43 -14.60 -36.90
N ASP A 113 7.89 -15.73 -37.42
CA ASP A 113 9.21 -16.32 -37.15
C ASP A 113 9.41 -16.78 -35.69
N PHE A 114 8.33 -16.90 -34.92
CA PHE A 114 8.35 -17.36 -33.52
C PHE A 114 9.08 -18.70 -33.38
N SER A 115 8.73 -19.69 -34.22
CA SER A 115 9.39 -21.01 -34.20
C SER A 115 10.87 -20.95 -34.49
N ARG A 116 11.26 -20.10 -35.44
CA ARG A 116 12.66 -19.91 -35.82
C ARG A 116 13.45 -19.28 -34.66
N GLN A 117 12.91 -18.25 -34.02
CA GLN A 117 13.54 -17.58 -32.89
C GLN A 117 13.68 -18.53 -31.68
N LEU A 118 12.65 -19.34 -31.43
CA LEU A 118 12.68 -20.34 -30.36
C LEU A 118 13.81 -21.36 -30.57
N GLN A 119 14.07 -21.77 -31.82
CA GLN A 119 15.13 -22.71 -32.18
C GLN A 119 16.54 -22.08 -32.19
N LEU A 120 16.68 -20.83 -32.64
CA LEU A 120 17.98 -20.18 -32.83
C LEU A 120 18.52 -19.47 -31.58
N SER A 121 17.65 -18.92 -30.73
CA SER A 121 18.04 -17.96 -29.68
C SER A 121 18.11 -18.56 -28.27
N GLY A 122 18.06 -19.89 -28.13
CA GLY A 122 18.12 -20.53 -26.82
C GLY A 122 16.94 -20.16 -25.89
N GLY A 123 15.79 -19.74 -26.44
CA GLY A 123 14.56 -19.48 -25.68
C GLY A 123 14.00 -18.05 -25.70
N ASN A 124 14.62 -17.07 -26.36
CA ASN A 124 14.14 -15.68 -26.38
C ASN A 124 13.03 -15.39 -27.42
N ALA A 125 12.00 -16.25 -27.51
CA ALA A 125 10.83 -16.00 -28.35
C ALA A 125 9.68 -15.45 -27.49
N SER A 126 9.00 -14.40 -27.93
CA SER A 126 7.92 -13.75 -27.19
C SER A 126 6.55 -14.01 -27.81
N ILE A 127 5.53 -14.07 -26.97
CA ILE A 127 4.11 -14.09 -27.36
C ILE A 127 3.47 -12.84 -26.76
N ALA A 128 2.64 -12.15 -27.53
CA ALA A 128 1.93 -10.96 -27.05
C ALA A 128 0.52 -11.35 -26.60
N ILE A 129 0.13 -10.84 -25.43
CA ILE A 129 -1.20 -11.05 -24.85
C ILE A 129 -1.83 -9.67 -24.67
N TYR A 130 -2.98 -9.47 -25.30
CA TYR A 130 -3.80 -8.27 -25.14
C TYR A 130 -5.10 -8.67 -24.47
N SER A 131 -5.30 -8.31 -23.20
CA SER A 131 -6.51 -8.67 -22.45
C SER A 131 -7.05 -7.45 -21.73
N ASP A 132 -8.36 -7.44 -21.48
CA ASP A 132 -9.00 -6.35 -20.74
C ASP A 132 -8.50 -6.30 -19.28
N ALA A 133 -7.67 -5.30 -18.97
CA ALA A 133 -7.18 -5.05 -17.62
C ALA A 133 -8.13 -4.19 -16.77
N SER A 134 -9.20 -3.64 -17.35
CA SER A 134 -10.26 -2.96 -16.59
C SER A 134 -11.05 -3.95 -15.73
N TYR A 135 -11.13 -5.21 -16.18
CA TYR A 135 -11.59 -6.35 -15.41
C TYR A 135 -10.41 -7.27 -15.08
N MET A 136 -9.69 -6.95 -13.99
CA MET A 136 -8.40 -7.56 -13.65
C MET A 136 -8.42 -9.10 -13.60
N LEU A 137 -9.58 -9.71 -13.30
CA LEU A 137 -9.75 -11.16 -13.29
C LEU A 137 -9.67 -11.78 -14.71
N TYR A 138 -10.15 -11.12 -15.77
CA TYR A 138 -9.99 -11.60 -17.15
C TYR A 138 -8.54 -11.57 -17.59
N TYR A 139 -7.86 -10.48 -17.29
CA TYR A 139 -6.44 -10.32 -17.55
C TYR A 139 -5.61 -11.40 -16.85
N ASP A 140 -5.80 -11.58 -15.54
CA ASP A 140 -5.02 -12.53 -14.75
C ASP A 140 -5.26 -13.98 -15.22
N LYS A 141 -6.52 -14.37 -15.47
CA LYS A 141 -6.85 -15.71 -16.00
C LYS A 141 -6.24 -15.97 -17.37
N THR A 142 -6.28 -14.99 -18.27
CA THR A 142 -5.67 -15.11 -19.61
C THR A 142 -4.15 -15.25 -19.51
N LEU A 143 -3.51 -14.39 -18.69
CA LEU A 143 -2.08 -14.40 -18.51
C LEU A 143 -1.58 -15.70 -17.88
N GLN A 144 -2.26 -16.20 -16.83
CA GLN A 144 -1.92 -17.45 -16.17
C GLN A 144 -2.08 -18.65 -17.11
N ALA A 145 -3.18 -18.74 -17.84
CA ALA A 145 -3.40 -19.84 -18.78
C ALA A 145 -2.32 -19.86 -19.88
N VAL A 146 -1.97 -18.70 -20.44
CA VAL A 146 -0.89 -18.62 -21.44
C VAL A 146 0.47 -18.97 -20.84
N THR A 147 0.80 -18.45 -19.66
CA THR A 147 2.08 -18.72 -19.00
C THR A 147 2.22 -20.18 -18.62
N ASN A 148 1.14 -20.83 -18.14
CA ASN A 148 1.13 -22.25 -17.79
C ASN A 148 1.28 -23.14 -19.04
N ALA A 149 0.55 -22.85 -20.12
CA ALA A 149 0.68 -23.58 -21.38
C ALA A 149 2.09 -23.46 -21.97
N LEU A 150 2.67 -22.25 -21.95
CA LEU A 150 4.03 -22.01 -22.43
C LEU A 150 5.10 -22.64 -21.52
N GLY A 151 4.91 -22.61 -20.20
CA GLY A 151 5.79 -23.29 -19.25
C GLY A 151 5.80 -24.80 -19.48
N ALA A 152 4.63 -25.41 -19.66
CA ALA A 152 4.52 -26.82 -19.99
C ALA A 152 5.17 -27.15 -21.35
N PHE A 153 4.96 -26.32 -22.37
CA PHE A 153 5.52 -26.51 -23.70
C PHE A 153 7.05 -26.41 -23.71
N THR A 154 7.61 -25.39 -23.06
CA THR A 154 9.06 -25.19 -22.95
C THR A 154 9.73 -26.33 -22.16
N GLY A 155 9.08 -26.84 -21.11
CA GLY A 155 9.52 -28.06 -20.41
C GLY A 155 9.54 -29.30 -21.31
N GLU A 156 8.51 -29.50 -22.14
CA GLU A 156 8.47 -30.61 -23.12
C GLU A 156 9.57 -30.45 -24.18
N LEU A 157 9.79 -29.24 -24.68
CA LEU A 157 10.81 -28.94 -25.68
C LEU A 157 12.21 -29.21 -25.14
N GLN A 158 12.50 -28.78 -23.92
CA GLN A 158 13.80 -29.00 -23.28
C GLN A 158 14.04 -30.49 -23.03
N LEU A 159 13.03 -31.23 -22.57
CA LEU A 159 13.10 -32.68 -22.40
C LEU A 159 13.46 -33.39 -23.73
N LYS A 160 12.75 -33.04 -24.82
CA LYS A 160 13.01 -33.58 -26.16
C LYS A 160 14.42 -33.25 -26.65
N GLN A 161 14.88 -32.03 -26.44
CA GLN A 161 16.25 -31.62 -26.80
C GLN A 161 17.31 -32.41 -26.03
N THR A 162 17.16 -32.57 -24.71
CA THR A 162 18.12 -33.31 -23.89
C THR A 162 18.14 -34.81 -24.23
N MET A 163 16.99 -35.39 -24.57
CA MET A 163 16.91 -36.77 -25.08
C MET A 163 17.61 -36.93 -26.45
N MET A 164 17.45 -35.95 -27.34
CA MET A 164 18.13 -35.95 -28.65
C MET A 164 19.66 -35.83 -28.51
N SER A 165 20.14 -35.20 -27.44
CA SER A 165 21.57 -35.12 -27.10
C SER A 165 22.17 -36.41 -26.52
N GLY A 166 21.38 -37.48 -26.36
CA GLY A 166 21.84 -38.80 -25.93
C GLY A 166 21.88 -39.00 -24.40
N GLU A 167 21.35 -38.08 -23.61
CA GLU A 167 21.25 -38.27 -22.16
C GLU A 167 20.20 -39.33 -21.79
N PRO A 168 20.46 -40.20 -20.80
CA PRO A 168 19.47 -41.14 -20.29
C PRO A 168 18.21 -40.39 -19.81
N MET A 169 17.01 -40.93 -20.09
CA MET A 169 15.71 -40.30 -19.74
C MET A 169 15.64 -39.81 -18.29
N LYS A 170 16.24 -40.53 -17.33
CA LYS A 170 16.29 -40.11 -15.91
C LYS A 170 17.11 -38.83 -15.68
N GLN A 171 18.18 -38.66 -16.44
CA GLN A 171 19.09 -37.52 -16.36
C GLN A 171 18.51 -36.33 -17.15
N ALA A 172 17.94 -36.61 -18.33
CA ALA A 172 17.21 -35.62 -19.12
C ALA A 172 16.05 -34.97 -18.34
N VAL A 173 15.24 -35.76 -17.62
CA VAL A 173 14.15 -35.25 -16.76
C VAL A 173 14.68 -34.41 -15.59
N ALA A 174 15.89 -34.70 -15.09
CA ALA A 174 16.52 -33.93 -14.02
C ALA A 174 17.10 -32.60 -14.52
N SER A 175 17.66 -32.59 -15.73
CA SER A 175 18.24 -31.40 -16.40
C SER A 175 17.18 -30.51 -17.05
N SER A 176 16.03 -31.06 -17.46
CA SER A 176 14.99 -30.37 -18.24
C SER A 176 13.83 -29.81 -17.39
N LYS A 177 13.97 -29.77 -16.07
CA LYS A 177 13.00 -29.08 -15.20
C LYS A 177 13.53 -27.68 -14.88
N PRO A 178 13.24 -26.65 -15.70
CA PRO A 178 13.31 -25.28 -15.23
C PRO A 178 12.14 -25.11 -14.24
N PHE A 179 12.37 -25.46 -12.98
CA PHE A 179 11.46 -25.37 -11.83
C PHE A 179 10.04 -25.93 -12.06
N ASN A 180 9.66 -26.97 -11.32
CA ASN A 180 8.25 -27.35 -11.24
C ASN A 180 7.49 -26.29 -10.42
N ILE A 181 7.06 -25.20 -11.06
CA ILE A 181 6.26 -24.15 -10.42
C ILE A 181 4.87 -24.73 -10.21
N ILE A 182 4.66 -25.34 -9.06
CA ILE A 182 3.35 -25.76 -8.59
C ILE A 182 2.74 -24.56 -7.87
N ALA A 183 2.00 -23.73 -8.62
CA ALA A 183 1.22 -22.64 -8.04
C ALA A 183 0.01 -23.23 -7.31
N ASN A 184 0.12 -23.36 -5.98
CA ASN A 184 -0.99 -23.78 -5.12
C ASN A 184 -1.60 -22.53 -4.47
N PRO A 185 -2.72 -21.98 -5.00
CA PRO A 185 -3.38 -20.86 -4.36
C PRO A 185 -3.80 -21.25 -2.95
N LEU A 186 -3.31 -20.50 -1.96
CA LEU A 186 -3.64 -20.74 -0.57
C LEU A 186 -5.07 -20.25 -0.30
N TYR A 187 -5.89 -21.11 0.32
CA TYR A 187 -7.24 -20.80 0.81
C TYR A 187 -8.34 -20.56 -0.25
N ASN A 188 -8.01 -20.30 -1.51
CA ASN A 188 -8.99 -20.20 -2.60
C ASN A 188 -8.59 -21.09 -3.78
N LEU A 189 -8.85 -22.40 -3.67
CA LEU A 189 -8.42 -23.39 -4.67
C LEU A 189 -9.14 -23.25 -6.01
N GLU A 190 -10.42 -22.87 -5.98
CA GLU A 190 -11.23 -22.67 -7.18
C GLU A 190 -11.04 -21.26 -7.78
N GLU A 191 -10.24 -20.42 -7.13
CA GLU A 191 -10.03 -19.01 -7.47
C GLU A 191 -11.34 -18.24 -7.66
N GLY A 192 -12.41 -18.69 -6.98
CA GLY A 192 -13.73 -18.12 -7.07
C GLY A 192 -13.79 -16.76 -6.38
N TYR A 193 -14.35 -15.75 -7.06
CA TYR A 193 -14.46 -14.41 -6.51
C TYR A 193 -15.36 -14.35 -5.28
N ALA A 194 -16.43 -15.16 -5.23
CA ALA A 194 -17.29 -15.27 -4.04
C ALA A 194 -16.53 -15.72 -2.78
N ILE A 195 -15.58 -16.65 -2.90
CA ILE A 195 -14.79 -17.15 -1.76
C ILE A 195 -13.93 -16.03 -1.16
N PHE A 196 -13.45 -15.12 -2.01
CA PHE A 196 -12.70 -13.94 -1.60
C PHE A 196 -13.60 -12.83 -1.03
N LEU A 197 -14.67 -12.46 -1.74
CA LEU A 197 -15.45 -11.26 -1.44
C LEU A 197 -16.49 -11.47 -0.33
N ILE A 198 -17.17 -12.61 -0.29
CA ILE A 198 -18.35 -12.78 0.56
C ILE A 198 -18.04 -12.71 2.06
N PRO A 199 -16.98 -13.35 2.60
CA PRO A 199 -16.66 -13.23 4.02
C PRO A 199 -16.45 -11.76 4.48
N VAL A 200 -15.95 -10.93 3.58
CA VAL A 200 -15.69 -9.50 3.79
C VAL A 200 -17.01 -8.74 3.82
N VAL A 201 -17.85 -8.96 2.81
CA VAL A 201 -19.16 -8.34 2.67
C VAL A 201 -20.06 -8.68 3.87
N LEU A 202 -20.00 -9.90 4.42
CA LEU A 202 -20.80 -10.26 5.60
C LEU A 202 -20.57 -9.31 6.78
N ILE A 203 -19.30 -9.01 7.11
CA ILE A 203 -18.94 -8.12 8.24
C ILE A 203 -19.33 -6.68 7.95
N ILE A 204 -19.06 -6.19 6.73
CA ILE A 204 -19.36 -4.79 6.36
C ILE A 204 -20.86 -4.56 6.28
N ALA A 205 -21.61 -5.46 5.65
CA ALA A 205 -23.06 -5.36 5.54
C ALA A 205 -23.71 -5.42 6.93
N LEU A 206 -23.22 -6.28 7.83
CA LEU A 206 -23.67 -6.26 9.22
C LEU A 206 -23.39 -4.91 9.89
N GLN A 207 -22.17 -4.39 9.78
CA GLN A 207 -21.81 -3.09 10.36
C GLN A 207 -22.74 -1.98 9.86
N THR A 208 -22.89 -1.86 8.54
CA THR A 208 -23.71 -0.83 7.91
C THR A 208 -25.17 -0.94 8.34
N LEU A 209 -25.77 -2.13 8.23
CA LEU A 209 -27.17 -2.35 8.55
C LEU A 209 -27.44 -2.21 10.05
N GLN A 210 -26.52 -2.66 10.90
CA GLN A 210 -26.63 -2.47 12.35
C GLN A 210 -26.56 -0.99 12.74
N LEU A 211 -25.60 -0.23 12.20
CA LEU A 211 -25.53 1.20 12.46
C LEU A 211 -26.79 1.92 11.98
N THR A 212 -27.34 1.52 10.82
CA THR A 212 -28.58 2.09 10.28
C THR A 212 -29.78 1.76 11.15
N GLY A 213 -29.95 0.51 11.57
CA GLY A 213 -31.03 0.11 12.47
C GLY A 213 -30.96 0.85 13.82
N MET A 214 -29.76 0.99 14.38
CA MET A 214 -29.54 1.74 15.62
C MET A 214 -29.85 3.23 15.45
N GLY A 215 -29.36 3.87 14.38
CA GLY A 215 -29.62 5.30 14.18
C GLY A 215 -31.08 5.60 13.85
N VAL A 216 -31.79 4.71 13.14
CA VAL A 216 -33.25 4.81 12.92
C VAL A 216 -34.00 4.74 14.25
N LEU A 217 -33.66 3.76 15.09
CA LEU A 217 -34.29 3.60 16.39
C LEU A 217 -34.06 4.83 17.27
N TYR A 218 -32.82 5.33 17.31
CA TYR A 218 -32.47 6.45 18.17
C TYR A 218 -32.92 7.81 17.63
N GLY A 219 -32.95 8.00 16.31
CA GLY A 219 -33.55 9.15 15.65
C GLY A 219 -35.03 9.24 16.00
N THR A 220 -35.75 8.13 15.91
CA THR A 220 -37.17 8.04 16.32
C THR A 220 -37.36 8.37 17.80
N MET A 221 -36.46 7.92 18.69
CA MET A 221 -36.53 8.28 20.11
C MET A 221 -36.26 9.76 20.37
N ARG A 222 -35.45 10.39 19.52
CA ARG A 222 -35.04 11.78 19.63
C ARG A 222 -36.10 12.73 19.09
N GLU A 223 -36.75 12.38 18.00
CA GLU A 223 -37.91 13.10 17.46
C GLU A 223 -39.07 13.13 18.47
N ASN A 224 -39.29 12.00 19.16
CA ASN A 224 -40.37 11.86 20.13
C ASN A 224 -39.97 12.28 21.57
N ASP A 225 -38.74 12.74 21.79
CA ASP A 225 -38.19 13.08 23.12
C ASP A 225 -38.33 11.96 24.18
N THR A 226 -38.41 10.70 23.75
CA THR A 226 -38.68 9.55 24.63
C THR A 226 -37.42 8.91 25.21
N PHE A 227 -36.24 9.34 24.80
CA PHE A 227 -34.98 8.71 25.26
C PHE A 227 -34.82 8.75 26.79
N ILE A 228 -35.04 9.93 27.39
CA ILE A 228 -34.87 10.11 28.85
C ILE A 228 -35.92 9.31 29.62
N SER A 229 -37.16 9.24 29.13
CA SER A 229 -38.22 8.50 29.82
C SER A 229 -37.96 6.99 29.77
N ASN A 230 -37.50 6.47 28.63
CA ASN A 230 -37.18 5.05 28.45
C ASN A 230 -35.98 4.58 29.30
N PHE A 231 -35.01 5.46 29.58
CA PHE A 231 -33.79 5.09 30.31
C PHE A 231 -33.58 5.87 31.62
N SER A 232 -34.66 6.40 32.21
CA SER A 232 -34.61 7.19 33.44
C SER A 232 -34.01 6.44 34.65
N MET A 233 -34.09 5.10 34.66
CA MET A 233 -33.50 4.22 35.67
C MET A 233 -31.97 4.34 35.76
N ALA A 234 -31.31 4.84 34.71
CA ALA A 234 -29.85 4.95 34.62
C ALA A 234 -29.27 6.26 35.20
N ARG A 235 -30.07 7.12 35.85
CA ARG A 235 -29.67 8.45 36.33
C ARG A 235 -28.67 8.45 37.53
N GLY A 236 -28.32 7.29 38.07
CA GLY A 236 -27.34 7.15 39.16
C GLY A 236 -25.88 7.44 38.74
N ARG A 237 -24.98 7.65 39.72
CA ARG A 237 -23.56 8.04 39.51
C ARG A 237 -22.78 7.15 38.53
N PHE A 238 -23.16 5.88 38.39
CA PHE A 238 -22.61 4.91 37.43
C PHE A 238 -23.68 4.24 36.56
N GLY A 239 -24.92 4.73 36.58
CA GLY A 239 -26.04 4.08 35.89
C GLY A 239 -25.86 4.06 34.37
N TYR A 240 -25.30 5.13 33.80
CA TYR A 240 -25.00 5.23 32.36
C TYR A 240 -23.99 4.17 31.87
N PHE A 241 -23.02 3.77 32.71
CA PHE A 241 -22.07 2.70 32.36
C PHE A 241 -22.79 1.36 32.19
N PHE A 242 -23.63 0.99 33.16
CA PHE A 242 -24.41 -0.24 33.12
C PHE A 242 -25.51 -0.21 32.06
N MET A 243 -26.07 0.97 31.79
CA MET A 243 -27.01 1.18 30.68
C MET A 243 -26.36 0.91 29.33
N THR A 244 -25.16 1.48 29.06
CA THR A 244 -24.43 1.24 27.80
C THR A 244 -24.23 -0.26 27.54
N ILE A 245 -23.88 -1.04 28.57
CA ILE A 245 -23.74 -2.50 28.49
C ILE A 245 -25.10 -3.16 28.27
N GLY A 246 -26.13 -2.79 29.03
CA GLY A 246 -27.47 -3.35 28.91
C GLY A 246 -28.07 -3.16 27.51
N ARG A 247 -27.89 -1.97 26.91
CA ARG A 247 -28.33 -1.68 25.55
C ARG A 247 -27.57 -2.48 24.50
N ALA A 248 -26.31 -2.84 24.76
CA ALA A 248 -25.53 -3.60 23.80
C ALA A 248 -25.94 -5.07 23.68
N LEU A 249 -26.51 -5.67 24.73
CA LEU A 249 -26.84 -7.10 24.77
C LEU A 249 -27.84 -7.55 23.69
N PRO A 250 -28.99 -6.86 23.46
CA PRO A 250 -29.91 -7.26 22.40
C PRO A 250 -29.28 -7.22 21.01
N TYR A 251 -28.51 -6.18 20.70
CA TYR A 251 -27.80 -6.08 19.42
C TYR A 251 -26.74 -7.17 19.27
N LEU A 252 -26.02 -7.52 20.34
CA LEU A 252 -25.08 -8.63 20.32
C LEU A 252 -25.77 -9.94 19.92
N VAL A 253 -26.92 -10.25 20.53
CA VAL A 253 -27.66 -11.48 20.24
C VAL A 253 -28.19 -11.49 18.80
N ILE A 254 -28.81 -10.40 18.35
CA ILE A 254 -29.39 -10.30 17.00
C ILE A 254 -28.28 -10.37 15.93
N SER A 255 -27.23 -9.57 16.07
CA SER A 255 -26.14 -9.52 15.10
C SER A 255 -25.32 -10.81 15.07
N MET A 256 -25.12 -11.47 16.23
CA MET A 256 -24.48 -12.79 16.26
C MET A 256 -25.34 -13.84 15.55
N ALA A 257 -26.67 -13.81 15.74
CA ALA A 257 -27.58 -14.71 15.02
C ALA A 257 -27.51 -14.50 13.49
N MET A 258 -27.43 -13.25 13.03
CA MET A 258 -27.28 -12.94 11.60
C MET A 258 -25.93 -13.40 11.04
N LEU A 259 -24.83 -13.16 11.77
CA LEU A 259 -23.50 -13.66 11.37
C LEU A 259 -23.45 -15.19 11.30
N LEU A 260 -24.03 -15.86 12.30
CA LEU A 260 -24.14 -17.32 12.31
C LEU A 260 -25.01 -17.83 11.17
N MET A 261 -26.08 -17.11 10.82
CA MET A 261 -26.87 -17.44 9.64
C MET A 261 -26.04 -17.31 8.35
N GLY A 262 -25.22 -16.25 8.20
CA GLY A 262 -24.28 -16.13 7.08
C GLY A 262 -23.26 -17.28 7.01
N ILE A 263 -22.68 -17.66 8.15
CA ILE A 263 -21.66 -18.71 8.22
C ILE A 263 -22.25 -20.12 8.07
N LEU A 264 -23.39 -20.40 8.70
CA LEU A 264 -23.96 -21.76 8.74
C LEU A 264 -24.88 -22.06 7.55
N VAL A 265 -25.56 -21.03 7.02
CA VAL A 265 -26.53 -21.20 5.94
C VAL A 265 -25.94 -20.74 4.61
N VAL A 266 -25.50 -19.48 4.52
CA VAL A 266 -25.04 -18.91 3.23
C VAL A 266 -23.76 -19.60 2.77
N PHE A 267 -22.74 -19.74 3.62
CA PHE A 267 -21.53 -20.46 3.21
C PHE A 267 -21.81 -21.92 2.84
N HIS A 268 -22.75 -22.58 3.51
CA HIS A 268 -23.10 -23.97 3.21
C HIS A 268 -23.82 -24.10 1.85
N ILE A 269 -24.79 -23.23 1.57
CA ILE A 269 -25.55 -23.25 0.31
C ILE A 269 -24.67 -22.95 -0.90
N PHE A 270 -23.74 -22.00 -0.77
CA PHE A 270 -22.87 -21.55 -1.86
C PHE A 270 -21.46 -22.18 -1.81
N THR A 271 -21.30 -23.28 -1.07
CA THR A 271 -20.06 -24.06 -0.98
C THR A 271 -18.81 -23.25 -0.65
N ILE A 272 -18.96 -22.16 0.11
CA ILE A 272 -17.84 -21.33 0.57
C ILE A 272 -17.13 -22.07 1.70
N PRO A 273 -15.81 -22.31 1.58
CA PRO A 273 -15.07 -23.05 2.59
C PRO A 273 -15.07 -22.31 3.93
N GLN A 274 -15.34 -23.05 5.00
CA GLN A 274 -15.10 -22.64 6.37
C GLN A 274 -14.07 -23.62 6.94
N ARG A 275 -12.86 -23.13 7.22
CA ARG A 275 -11.72 -23.98 7.63
C ARG A 275 -11.40 -23.88 9.11
N GLY A 276 -11.73 -22.77 9.75
CA GLY A 276 -11.41 -22.53 11.16
C GLY A 276 -12.32 -23.24 12.15
N ASN A 277 -11.98 -23.15 13.43
CA ASN A 277 -12.88 -23.57 14.48
C ASN A 277 -14.03 -22.57 14.64
N LEU A 278 -15.28 -23.02 14.44
CA LEU A 278 -16.47 -22.17 14.56
C LEU A 278 -16.56 -21.50 15.95
N PHE A 279 -16.14 -22.18 17.02
CA PHE A 279 -16.15 -21.59 18.36
C PHE A 279 -15.20 -20.40 18.47
N GLU A 280 -13.99 -20.49 17.91
CA GLU A 280 -13.01 -19.40 17.91
C GLU A 280 -13.48 -18.22 17.07
N VAL A 281 -14.15 -18.51 15.94
CA VAL A 281 -14.83 -17.49 15.12
C VAL A 281 -15.89 -16.76 15.95
N ILE A 282 -16.76 -17.47 16.66
CA ILE A 282 -17.79 -16.85 17.51
C ILE A 282 -17.15 -15.96 18.59
N VAL A 283 -16.11 -16.46 19.27
CA VAL A 283 -15.38 -15.71 20.31
C VAL A 283 -14.76 -14.43 19.75
N PHE A 284 -14.18 -14.49 18.55
CA PHE A 284 -13.63 -13.32 17.87
C PHE A 284 -14.69 -12.31 17.42
N LEU A 285 -15.86 -12.78 16.98
CA LEU A 285 -16.95 -11.92 16.53
C LEU A 285 -17.63 -11.14 17.67
N ILE A 286 -17.51 -11.59 18.93
CA ILE A 286 -18.05 -10.87 20.10
C ILE A 286 -17.51 -9.42 20.18
N PRO A 287 -16.19 -9.17 20.26
CA PRO A 287 -15.69 -7.80 20.33
C PRO A 287 -15.91 -7.02 19.02
N VAL A 288 -16.02 -7.68 17.85
CA VAL A 288 -16.41 -7.03 16.58
C VAL A 288 -17.81 -6.43 16.70
N VAL A 289 -18.80 -7.25 17.08
CA VAL A 289 -20.20 -6.82 17.22
C VAL A 289 -20.34 -5.77 18.33
N LEU A 290 -19.65 -5.94 19.46
CA LEU A 290 -19.66 -4.96 20.53
C LEU A 290 -19.04 -3.62 20.09
N ALA A 291 -17.92 -3.63 19.37
CA ALA A 291 -17.31 -2.41 18.85
C ALA A 291 -18.26 -1.66 17.91
N ILE A 292 -18.91 -2.36 16.97
CA ILE A 292 -19.93 -1.79 16.07
C ILE A 292 -21.11 -1.22 16.89
N THR A 293 -21.56 -1.95 17.91
CA THR A 293 -22.67 -1.51 18.77
C THR A 293 -22.30 -0.24 19.53
N PHE A 294 -21.11 -0.17 20.14
CA PHE A 294 -20.68 1.01 20.87
C PHE A 294 -20.41 2.20 19.96
N LEU A 295 -19.88 1.96 18.75
CA LEU A 295 -19.82 2.96 17.70
C LEU A 295 -21.22 3.51 17.40
N GLY A 296 -22.21 2.66 17.14
CA GLY A 296 -23.60 3.09 16.89
C GLY A 296 -24.22 3.87 18.05
N GLN A 297 -24.02 3.42 19.29
CA GLN A 297 -24.46 4.16 20.47
C GLN A 297 -23.79 5.53 20.59
N SER A 298 -22.52 5.65 20.19
CA SER A 298 -21.81 6.92 20.24
C SER A 298 -22.24 7.93 19.17
N LEU A 299 -22.57 7.45 17.97
CA LEU A 299 -23.04 8.26 16.85
C LEU A 299 -24.47 8.78 17.06
N MET A 300 -25.22 8.19 18.00
CA MET A 300 -26.58 8.59 18.37
C MET A 300 -26.77 10.11 18.56
N ASN A 301 -25.76 10.80 19.09
CA ASN A 301 -25.84 12.23 19.36
C ASN A 301 -25.84 13.10 18.09
N ILE A 302 -25.40 12.55 16.97
CA ILE A 302 -25.27 13.25 15.69
C ILE A 302 -26.62 13.26 14.96
N PHE A 303 -27.33 12.13 14.95
CA PHE A 303 -28.58 11.99 14.21
C PHE A 303 -29.74 12.63 14.96
N ARG A 304 -30.32 13.70 14.41
CA ARG A 304 -31.48 14.38 15.01
C ARG A 304 -32.78 13.76 14.49
N ASN A 305 -32.83 13.47 13.21
CA ASN A 305 -33.96 12.83 12.55
C ASN A 305 -33.62 11.39 12.14
N ARG A 306 -34.66 10.59 11.95
CA ARG A 306 -34.59 9.20 11.51
C ARG A 306 -33.98 9.09 10.11
N GLU A 307 -34.37 9.97 9.18
CA GLU A 307 -33.96 9.91 7.77
C GLU A 307 -32.49 10.27 7.58
N ASP A 308 -31.96 11.21 8.39
CA ASP A 308 -30.56 11.64 8.34
C ASP A 308 -29.59 10.45 8.55
N THR A 309 -30.00 9.49 9.39
CA THR A 309 -29.24 8.26 9.64
C THR A 309 -29.08 7.45 8.35
N ILE A 310 -30.17 7.23 7.63
CA ILE A 310 -30.19 6.37 6.44
C ILE A 310 -29.30 7.00 5.36
N MET A 311 -29.43 8.31 5.15
CA MET A 311 -28.64 9.02 4.15
C MET A 311 -27.14 9.00 4.49
N LEU A 312 -26.78 9.32 5.73
CA LEU A 312 -25.38 9.42 6.14
C LEU A 312 -24.69 8.05 6.11
N LEU A 313 -25.30 7.02 6.70
CA LEU A 313 -24.67 5.70 6.78
C LEU A 313 -24.60 5.00 5.42
N THR A 314 -25.52 5.29 4.49
CA THR A 314 -25.42 4.80 3.11
C THR A 314 -24.19 5.37 2.41
N VAL A 315 -23.94 6.69 2.52
CA VAL A 315 -22.76 7.33 1.90
C VAL A 315 -21.45 6.83 2.52
N PHE A 316 -21.41 6.62 3.84
CA PHE A 316 -20.21 6.12 4.52
C PHE A 316 -19.94 4.62 4.33
N SER A 317 -20.88 3.86 3.76
CA SER A 317 -20.72 2.41 3.52
C SER A 317 -19.64 2.09 2.48
N ILE A 318 -19.53 2.88 1.40
CA ILE A 318 -18.55 2.68 0.33
C ILE A 318 -17.12 2.90 0.84
N PRO A 319 -16.79 4.05 1.49
CA PRO A 319 -15.47 4.23 2.10
C PRO A 319 -15.12 3.15 3.13
N ALA A 320 -16.10 2.71 3.94
CA ALA A 320 -15.88 1.64 4.91
C ALA A 320 -15.50 0.30 4.24
N LEU A 321 -16.11 -0.01 3.09
CA LEU A 321 -15.75 -1.18 2.29
C LEU A 321 -14.33 -1.07 1.72
N MET A 322 -13.97 0.08 1.15
CA MET A 322 -12.63 0.29 0.60
C MET A 322 -11.56 0.21 1.69
N MET A 323 -11.81 0.80 2.86
CA MET A 323 -10.89 0.75 4.01
C MET A 323 -10.69 -0.66 4.58
N GLY A 324 -11.65 -1.57 4.34
CA GLY A 324 -11.54 -3.00 4.67
C GLY A 324 -10.38 -3.72 3.99
N GLY A 325 -9.76 -3.11 2.98
CA GLY A 325 -8.50 -3.58 2.38
C GLY A 325 -8.64 -4.60 1.27
N VAL A 326 -9.88 -4.82 0.80
CA VAL A 326 -10.24 -5.89 -0.12
C VAL A 326 -10.25 -5.40 -1.55
N SER A 327 -10.81 -4.21 -1.80
CA SER A 327 -10.74 -3.55 -3.09
C SER A 327 -9.37 -2.90 -3.36
N TYR A 328 -8.67 -2.47 -2.30
CA TYR A 328 -7.36 -1.85 -2.43
C TYR A 328 -6.46 -2.25 -1.25
N PRO A 329 -5.22 -2.68 -1.49
CA PRO A 329 -4.37 -3.21 -0.44
C PRO A 329 -4.01 -2.11 0.57
N ILE A 330 -4.22 -2.39 1.86
CA ILE A 330 -3.99 -1.42 2.94
C ILE A 330 -2.55 -0.92 2.96
N VAL A 331 -1.58 -1.74 2.53
CA VAL A 331 -0.17 -1.34 2.44
C VAL A 331 0.04 -0.13 1.53
N ALA A 332 -0.77 0.02 0.48
CA ALA A 332 -0.72 1.10 -0.48
C ALA A 332 -1.46 2.36 -0.01
N PHE A 333 -2.18 2.33 1.11
CA PHE A 333 -2.80 3.54 1.65
C PHE A 333 -1.76 4.51 2.23
N PRO A 334 -1.93 5.83 2.01
CA PRO A 334 -1.18 6.84 2.73
C PRO A 334 -1.52 6.76 4.23
N LEU A 335 -0.59 7.24 5.08
CA LEU A 335 -0.68 7.07 6.53
C LEU A 335 -2.00 7.62 7.12
N TRP A 336 -2.48 8.76 6.64
CA TRP A 336 -3.71 9.38 7.14
C TRP A 336 -4.96 8.53 6.85
N ILE A 337 -5.03 7.84 5.70
CA ILE A 337 -6.11 6.89 5.39
C ILE A 337 -5.99 5.63 6.26
N LYS A 338 -4.77 5.12 6.49
CA LYS A 338 -4.54 3.98 7.39
C LYS A 338 -5.05 4.27 8.80
N VAL A 339 -4.75 5.47 9.31
CA VAL A 339 -5.21 5.92 10.65
C VAL A 339 -6.74 6.06 10.68
N MET A 340 -7.35 6.67 9.66
CA MET A 340 -8.82 6.74 9.60
C MET A 340 -9.48 5.37 9.50
N GLY A 341 -8.93 4.48 8.68
CA GLY A 341 -9.42 3.11 8.51
C GLY A 341 -9.39 2.32 9.82
N PHE A 342 -8.42 2.58 10.70
CA PHE A 342 -8.35 1.95 12.01
C PHE A 342 -9.56 2.26 12.88
N PHE A 343 -10.23 3.40 12.72
CA PHE A 343 -11.44 3.72 13.49
C PHE A 343 -12.67 2.89 13.06
N PHE A 344 -12.67 2.27 11.87
CA PHE A 344 -13.80 1.41 11.49
C PHE A 344 -13.61 0.00 12.05
N PRO A 345 -14.50 -0.51 12.94
CA PRO A 345 -14.38 -1.85 13.50
C PRO A 345 -14.30 -2.95 12.43
N SER A 346 -15.01 -2.77 11.31
CA SER A 346 -14.95 -3.66 10.15
C SER A 346 -13.55 -3.85 9.58
N THR A 347 -12.68 -2.84 9.63
CA THR A 347 -11.32 -2.92 9.06
C THR A 347 -10.47 -4.00 9.73
N ILE A 348 -10.53 -4.07 11.07
CA ILE A 348 -9.80 -5.09 11.84
C ILE A 348 -10.64 -6.39 11.90
N GLY A 349 -11.97 -6.26 11.94
CA GLY A 349 -12.91 -7.38 12.00
C GLY A 349 -12.81 -8.29 10.77
N VAL A 350 -12.77 -7.71 9.57
CA VAL A 350 -12.59 -8.45 8.31
C VAL A 350 -11.28 -9.22 8.31
N LYS A 351 -10.17 -8.60 8.72
CA LYS A 351 -8.84 -9.25 8.76
C LYS A 351 -8.84 -10.49 9.65
N GLY A 352 -9.32 -10.34 10.89
CA GLY A 352 -9.36 -11.48 11.82
C GLY A 352 -10.38 -12.53 11.41
N PHE A 353 -11.54 -12.13 10.86
CA PHE A 353 -12.54 -13.07 10.38
C PHE A 353 -12.05 -13.88 9.18
N LEU A 354 -11.35 -13.26 8.22
CA LEU A 354 -10.70 -13.98 7.12
C LEU A 354 -9.64 -14.96 7.62
N ALA A 355 -8.78 -14.52 8.55
CA ALA A 355 -7.74 -15.38 9.11
C ALA A 355 -8.31 -16.62 9.82
N LEU A 356 -9.34 -16.44 10.66
CA LEU A 356 -9.99 -17.57 11.33
C LEU A 356 -10.83 -18.42 10.36
N SER A 357 -11.75 -17.81 9.63
CA SER A 357 -12.75 -18.54 8.83
C SER A 357 -12.16 -19.16 7.56
N GLN A 358 -11.33 -18.42 6.83
CA GLN A 358 -10.83 -18.83 5.51
C GLN A 358 -9.44 -19.45 5.61
N ALA A 359 -8.52 -18.82 6.35
CA ALA A 359 -7.16 -19.35 6.50
C ALA A 359 -7.08 -20.50 7.52
N GLY A 360 -8.09 -20.66 8.38
CA GLY A 360 -8.10 -21.70 9.41
C GLY A 360 -7.14 -21.44 10.56
N ALA A 361 -6.70 -20.19 10.72
CA ALA A 361 -5.82 -19.79 11.82
C ALA A 361 -6.51 -19.97 13.18
N SER A 362 -5.72 -20.21 14.22
CA SER A 362 -6.23 -20.24 15.59
C SER A 362 -6.30 -18.83 16.19
N LEU A 363 -7.15 -18.65 17.20
CA LEU A 363 -7.27 -17.39 17.94
C LEU A 363 -5.93 -16.98 18.60
N VAL A 364 -5.08 -17.95 18.93
CA VAL A 364 -3.74 -17.73 19.50
C VAL A 364 -2.78 -17.15 18.47
N GLU A 365 -2.86 -17.62 17.22
CA GLU A 365 -2.03 -17.10 16.11
C GLU A 365 -2.41 -15.66 15.78
N ILE A 366 -3.69 -15.32 15.82
CA ILE A 366 -4.19 -13.97 15.55
C ILE A 366 -4.30 -13.09 16.81
N LYS A 367 -3.55 -13.40 17.88
CA LYS A 367 -3.65 -12.70 19.18
C LYS A 367 -3.55 -11.18 19.06
N GLU A 368 -2.70 -10.68 18.15
CA GLU A 368 -2.49 -9.25 17.97
C GLU A 368 -3.73 -8.57 17.41
N ILE A 369 -4.35 -9.18 16.40
CA ILE A 369 -5.60 -8.71 15.80
C ILE A 369 -6.73 -8.80 16.83
N PHE A 370 -6.78 -9.86 17.62
CA PHE A 370 -7.78 -10.02 18.68
C PHE A 370 -7.64 -8.95 19.78
N ILE A 371 -6.40 -8.63 20.20
CA ILE A 371 -6.14 -7.54 21.14
C ILE A 371 -6.52 -6.19 20.53
N GLN A 372 -6.15 -5.92 19.28
CA GLN A 372 -6.54 -4.70 18.56
C GLN A 372 -8.06 -4.54 18.51
N MET A 373 -8.79 -5.65 18.30
CA MET A 373 -10.25 -5.67 18.30
C MET A 373 -10.84 -5.31 19.67
N TRP A 374 -10.25 -5.80 20.76
CA TRP A 374 -10.65 -5.40 22.11
C TRP A 374 -10.28 -3.95 22.45
N LEU A 375 -9.15 -3.46 21.96
CA LEU A 375 -8.75 -2.06 22.14
C LEU A 375 -9.73 -1.10 21.47
N ILE A 376 -10.13 -1.38 20.23
CA ILE A 376 -11.12 -0.56 19.52
C ILE A 376 -12.52 -0.69 20.15
N CYS A 377 -12.90 -1.90 20.60
CA CYS A 377 -14.12 -2.11 21.36
C CYS A 377 -14.10 -1.27 22.66
N GLY A 378 -12.99 -1.26 23.39
CA GLY A 378 -12.80 -0.49 24.61
C GLY A 378 -12.84 1.03 24.35
N PHE A 379 -12.20 1.49 23.27
CA PHE A 379 -12.24 2.87 22.82
C PHE A 379 -13.69 3.34 22.57
N TYR A 380 -14.44 2.59 21.75
CA TYR A 380 -15.83 2.93 21.47
C TYR A 380 -16.73 2.77 22.68
N PHE A 381 -16.46 1.81 23.57
CA PHE A 381 -17.18 1.69 24.83
C PHE A 381 -17.02 2.94 25.70
N ILE A 382 -15.80 3.44 25.88
CA ILE A 382 -15.54 4.69 26.62
C ILE A 382 -16.27 5.87 25.97
N LEU A 383 -16.22 5.95 24.63
CA LEU A 383 -16.87 7.01 23.87
C LEU A 383 -18.41 6.93 23.98
N ALA A 384 -18.98 5.74 23.94
CA ALA A 384 -20.41 5.48 24.14
C ALA A 384 -20.85 5.84 25.58
N VAL A 385 -20.07 5.48 26.59
CA VAL A 385 -20.33 5.86 28.00
C VAL A 385 -20.28 7.38 28.17
N TRP A 386 -19.31 8.05 27.56
CA TRP A 386 -19.16 9.51 27.62
C TRP A 386 -20.34 10.23 26.94
N THR A 387 -20.71 9.81 25.73
CA THR A 387 -21.82 10.36 24.96
C THR A 387 -23.17 10.13 25.65
N ASN A 388 -23.45 8.90 26.12
CA ASN A 388 -24.65 8.58 26.88
C ASN A 388 -24.76 9.39 28.18
N ARG A 389 -23.63 9.58 28.89
CA ARG A 389 -23.59 10.44 30.09
C ARG A 389 -23.94 11.89 29.74
N ARG A 390 -23.31 12.45 28.70
CA ARG A 390 -23.57 13.83 28.27
C ARG A 390 -25.03 14.02 27.87
N PHE A 391 -25.65 13.04 27.24
CA PHE A 391 -27.04 13.12 26.81
C PHE A 391 -28.03 13.08 27.99
N ILE A 392 -27.83 12.17 28.95
CA ILE A 392 -28.69 12.05 30.15
C ILE A 392 -28.61 13.31 31.04
N TYR A 393 -27.44 13.93 31.16
CA TYR A 393 -27.24 15.12 32.01
C TYR A 393 -27.34 16.46 31.26
N GLY A 394 -27.12 16.48 29.94
CA GLY A 394 -27.10 17.70 29.12
C GLY A 394 -28.47 18.18 28.64
N LEU A 395 -29.49 17.32 28.68
CA LEU A 395 -30.89 17.68 28.39
C LEU A 395 -31.69 18.09 29.63
N VAL A 396 -31.04 18.29 30.78
CA VAL A 396 -31.63 19.09 31.86
C VAL A 396 -31.34 20.55 31.50
N PRO A 397 -32.29 21.31 30.93
CA PRO A 397 -32.14 22.76 30.99
C PRO A 397 -31.98 23.10 32.47
N ASN A 398 -31.06 24.01 32.79
CA ASN A 398 -31.09 24.80 34.02
C ASN A 398 -32.37 25.67 34.10
N LYS A 399 -33.51 25.19 33.58
CA LYS A 399 -34.83 25.63 33.98
C LYS A 399 -35.23 24.72 35.13
N ILE A 400 -34.89 25.18 36.33
CA ILE A 400 -35.83 25.08 37.45
C ILE A 400 -37.23 25.30 36.85
N PRO A 401 -38.21 24.40 37.02
CA PRO A 401 -39.55 24.65 36.54
C PRO A 401 -39.95 26.05 37.02
N SER A 402 -40.35 26.91 36.09
CA SER A 402 -40.85 28.26 36.36
C SER A 402 -42.19 28.25 37.11
N THR A 403 -42.41 27.26 37.97
CA THR A 403 -43.36 27.33 39.08
C THR A 403 -42.80 28.13 40.26
N PHE A 404 -41.57 28.65 40.16
CA PHE A 404 -41.00 29.61 41.12
C PHE A 404 -40.78 31.04 40.57
N SER A 405 -41.18 31.34 39.32
CA SER A 405 -41.34 32.75 38.88
C SER A 405 -42.63 33.34 39.42
N GLY A 406 -43.69 32.53 39.53
CA GLY A 406 -44.95 32.91 40.18
C GLY A 406 -44.81 33.27 41.65
N LEU A 407 -43.78 32.81 42.38
CA LEU A 407 -43.53 33.16 43.79
C LEU A 407 -42.73 34.46 43.97
N LYS A 408 -41.92 34.85 42.97
CA LYS A 408 -41.29 36.18 42.93
C LYS A 408 -42.28 37.24 42.44
N GLU A 409 -43.17 36.91 41.50
CA GLU A 409 -44.31 37.77 41.15
C GLU A 409 -45.39 37.79 42.24
N PHE A 410 -45.66 36.70 42.96
CA PHE A 410 -46.54 36.75 44.15
C PHE A 410 -45.93 37.58 45.27
N LYS A 411 -44.62 37.49 45.53
CA LYS A 411 -43.96 38.34 46.54
C LYS A 411 -43.85 39.79 46.08
N LYS A 412 -43.62 40.05 44.80
CA LYS A 412 -43.58 41.41 44.24
C LYS A 412 -44.98 42.05 44.21
N ASN A 413 -46.02 41.32 43.82
CA ASN A 413 -47.42 41.79 43.86
C ASN A 413 -47.97 41.85 45.30
N LYS A 414 -47.51 41.02 46.24
CA LYS A 414 -47.91 41.13 47.66
C LYS A 414 -47.19 42.26 48.39
N GLN A 415 -46.03 42.68 47.91
CA GLN A 415 -45.28 43.84 48.43
C GLN A 415 -45.70 45.15 47.75
N GLN A 416 -46.11 45.09 46.49
CA GLN A 416 -46.72 46.22 45.78
C GLN A 416 -48.18 46.45 46.20
N ASN A 417 -48.93 45.39 46.57
CA ASN A 417 -50.26 45.51 47.18
C ASN A 417 -50.21 45.94 48.65
N SER A 418 -49.16 45.59 49.42
CA SER A 418 -49.01 46.10 50.79
C SER A 418 -48.66 47.59 50.82
N ASP A 419 -47.91 48.08 49.83
CA ASP A 419 -47.55 49.49 49.74
C ASP A 419 -48.69 50.36 49.15
N SER A 420 -49.61 49.78 48.38
CA SER A 420 -50.85 50.45 47.94
C SER A 420 -51.99 50.36 48.96
N GLU A 421 -52.00 49.36 49.84
CA GLU A 421 -52.96 49.27 50.96
C GLU A 421 -52.60 50.22 52.13
N ILE A 422 -51.33 50.62 52.25
CA ILE A 422 -50.91 51.65 53.24
C ILE A 422 -51.17 53.08 52.72
N ALA A 423 -51.26 53.29 51.40
CA ALA A 423 -51.59 54.60 50.83
C ALA A 423 -53.11 54.90 50.73
N ASN A 424 -53.98 53.89 50.79
CA ASN A 424 -55.43 54.05 50.66
C ASN A 424 -56.21 53.89 51.98
N LEU A 425 -55.53 53.82 53.14
CA LEU A 425 -56.16 53.84 54.46
C LEU A 425 -56.27 55.25 55.08
N GLU A 426 -55.84 56.31 54.38
CA GLU A 426 -55.92 57.69 54.89
C GLU A 426 -56.89 58.63 54.15
N THR A 427 -57.65 58.16 53.16
CA THR A 427 -58.69 59.02 52.55
C THR A 427 -59.96 58.24 52.25
N ASN A 428 -61.07 58.75 52.82
CA ASN A 428 -62.47 58.44 52.51
C ASN A 428 -63.11 57.28 53.28
N SER A 429 -63.14 57.44 54.60
CA SER A 429 -64.43 57.46 55.29
C SER A 429 -65.31 58.58 54.73
N ASN A 430 -66.30 58.25 53.90
CA ASN A 430 -67.60 58.95 53.78
C ASN A 430 -68.51 58.25 52.73
N GLU A 431 -69.77 58.05 53.14
CA GLU A 431 -70.99 57.86 52.33
C GLU A 431 -71.14 56.53 51.54
N VAL A 432 -72.04 55.58 51.87
CA VAL A 432 -73.51 55.56 52.08
C VAL A 432 -74.33 55.46 50.77
N LEU A 433 -74.97 54.29 50.60
CA LEU A 433 -76.25 53.95 49.94
C LEU A 433 -76.40 53.87 48.40
N ALA A 434 -77.23 52.86 48.03
CA ALA A 434 -78.13 52.73 46.86
C ALA A 434 -77.53 52.26 45.52
N ILE A 435 -78.18 51.51 44.59
CA ILE A 435 -79.51 50.87 44.43
C ILE A 435 -79.42 49.98 43.15
N GLU A 436 -80.08 48.82 43.19
CA GLU A 436 -80.88 48.03 42.21
C GLU A 436 -80.59 47.83 40.69
N SER A 437 -81.07 46.65 40.23
CA SER A 437 -81.76 46.33 38.94
C SER A 437 -80.94 46.26 37.63
N GLU A 438 -81.22 45.47 36.58
CA GLU A 438 -82.26 44.50 36.17
C GLU A 438 -81.74 43.83 34.85
N SER A 439 -81.90 42.52 34.64
CA SER A 439 -82.78 41.83 33.64
C SER A 439 -82.36 41.74 32.15
N ASN A 440 -82.35 40.48 31.68
CA ASN A 440 -83.00 39.85 30.51
C ASN A 440 -82.61 40.07 29.02
N ASP A 441 -82.46 38.90 28.37
CA ASP A 441 -83.03 38.36 27.10
C ASP A 441 -82.66 38.90 25.69
N GLU A 442 -82.00 37.99 24.94
CA GLU A 442 -82.36 37.36 23.65
C GLU A 442 -83.10 38.09 22.47
N ILE A 443 -82.58 37.82 21.25
CA ILE A 443 -83.27 37.50 19.94
C ILE A 443 -83.33 38.53 18.76
N THR A 444 -82.63 38.12 17.66
CA THR A 444 -82.84 38.18 16.16
C THR A 444 -82.68 39.40 15.22
N GLU A 445 -81.90 39.10 14.14
CA GLU A 445 -82.00 39.35 12.68
C GLU A 445 -81.87 40.75 12.02
N THR A 446 -80.90 40.92 11.07
CA THR A 446 -81.10 40.86 9.58
C THR A 446 -79.80 41.12 8.75
N ASN A 447 -79.56 40.26 7.73
CA ASN A 447 -79.00 40.41 6.34
C ASN A 447 -78.03 41.56 5.95
N LEU A 448 -76.99 41.43 5.09
CA LEU A 448 -76.82 40.86 3.71
C LEU A 448 -75.30 41.02 3.36
N ILE A 449 -74.53 40.13 2.69
CA ILE A 449 -74.32 39.94 1.22
C ILE A 449 -73.21 38.85 1.01
N GLN A 450 -73.37 37.99 0.00
CA GLN A 450 -72.47 36.92 -0.55
C GLN A 450 -71.46 37.46 -1.63
N PRO A 451 -70.47 36.72 -2.26
CA PRO A 451 -70.56 35.33 -2.79
C PRO A 451 -69.30 34.40 -2.72
N ILE A 452 -69.50 33.05 -2.62
CA ILE A 452 -69.28 31.92 -3.61
C ILE A 452 -67.82 31.35 -3.65
N ASN A 453 -67.52 30.16 -3.09
CA ASN A 453 -67.61 28.73 -3.56
C ASN A 453 -66.54 28.32 -4.59
N SER A 454 -65.94 27.11 -4.65
CA SER A 454 -66.23 25.71 -4.20
C SER A 454 -64.91 24.86 -4.30
N GLU A 455 -64.56 23.88 -3.43
CA GLU A 455 -65.03 22.46 -3.34
C GLU A 455 -64.86 21.63 -4.64
N GLU A 456 -64.51 20.34 -4.73
CA GLU A 456 -64.08 19.25 -3.83
C GLU A 456 -63.81 17.97 -4.71
N ASN A 457 -63.06 16.99 -4.17
CA ASN A 457 -63.23 15.52 -4.28
C ASN A 457 -62.87 14.61 -5.51
N ASN A 458 -62.01 13.62 -5.19
CA ASN A 458 -62.10 12.15 -5.33
C ASN A 458 -61.88 11.33 -6.63
N GLN A 459 -61.00 10.33 -6.46
CA GLN A 459 -61.03 8.90 -6.85
C GLN A 459 -60.78 8.41 -8.31
N ALA A 460 -59.63 7.71 -8.44
CA ALA A 460 -59.46 6.30 -8.85
C ALA A 460 -59.57 5.83 -10.34
N ILE A 461 -58.68 4.86 -10.66
CA ILE A 461 -58.77 3.74 -11.63
C ILE A 461 -58.11 3.89 -13.04
N GLU A 462 -57.10 3.02 -13.23
CA GLU A 462 -56.69 2.18 -14.37
C GLU A 462 -56.30 2.74 -15.78
N ASN A 463 -55.09 2.30 -16.16
CA ASN A 463 -54.69 1.59 -17.39
C ASN A 463 -54.61 2.28 -18.77
N LYS A 464 -53.41 2.04 -19.33
CA LYS A 464 -53.05 1.66 -20.73
C LYS A 464 -52.76 2.75 -21.78
N SER A 465 -51.70 2.42 -22.54
CA SER A 465 -51.34 2.79 -23.93
C SER A 465 -50.99 4.25 -24.17
N GLU A 466 -50.08 4.65 -25.04
CA GLU A 466 -48.96 4.09 -25.83
C GLU A 466 -48.49 5.31 -26.67
N ASP A 467 -47.26 5.26 -27.18
CA ASP A 467 -46.75 5.99 -28.35
C ASP A 467 -46.43 7.50 -28.20
N GLU A 468 -45.13 7.82 -28.15
CA GLU A 468 -44.27 8.25 -29.30
C GLU A 468 -44.57 9.67 -29.76
N ILE A 469 -43.61 10.61 -29.62
CA ILE A 469 -43.08 11.45 -30.71
C ILE A 469 -41.66 11.93 -30.34
N THR A 470 -40.75 11.62 -31.26
CA THR A 470 -39.37 12.06 -31.51
C THR A 470 -39.22 13.54 -31.91
N GLU A 471 -38.11 14.19 -31.51
CA GLU A 471 -37.16 14.97 -32.38
C GLU A 471 -36.18 15.78 -31.49
N THR A 472 -34.89 15.44 -31.37
CA THR A 472 -33.70 15.85 -32.17
C THR A 472 -33.54 17.33 -32.55
N ASN A 473 -32.53 17.98 -31.96
CA ASN A 473 -31.41 18.73 -32.60
C ASN A 473 -30.49 19.30 -31.49
N LEU A 474 -29.25 18.83 -31.25
CA LEU A 474 -27.96 19.18 -31.92
C LEU A 474 -27.77 20.71 -32.04
N ILE A 475 -26.74 21.35 -31.44
CA ILE A 475 -25.29 21.40 -31.79
C ILE A 475 -24.57 22.06 -30.57
N GLN A 476 -23.55 21.50 -29.89
CA GLN A 476 -22.09 21.37 -30.23
C GLN A 476 -21.26 22.68 -29.95
N PRO A 477 -19.92 22.62 -29.75
CA PRO A 477 -19.19 22.90 -28.50
C PRO A 477 -18.35 24.20 -28.54
N ILE A 478 -17.70 24.58 -27.43
CA ILE A 478 -16.76 25.72 -27.38
C ILE A 478 -15.39 25.25 -26.92
N ASP A 479 -14.39 25.60 -27.71
CA ASP A 479 -12.96 25.44 -27.44
C ASP A 479 -12.22 26.75 -27.84
N SER A 480 -10.97 26.86 -27.37
CA SER A 480 -9.89 27.84 -27.70
C SER A 480 -9.80 29.21 -26.98
N ASP A 481 -8.87 29.29 -26.01
CA ASP A 481 -7.60 30.04 -25.99
C ASP A 481 -7.42 31.52 -26.44
N GLN A 482 -6.61 32.21 -25.62
CA GLN A 482 -5.65 33.33 -25.83
C GLN A 482 -6.08 34.83 -25.83
N ASN A 483 -5.54 35.56 -24.83
CA ASN A 483 -4.77 36.84 -24.85
C ASN A 483 -5.05 37.71 -23.59
N ILE A 484 -4.18 38.55 -23.00
CA ILE A 484 -2.73 38.80 -22.91
C ILE A 484 -2.57 39.98 -21.89
N LEU A 485 -1.46 39.99 -21.11
CA LEU A 485 -0.74 41.08 -20.38
C LEU A 485 -1.43 42.32 -19.73
N ALA A 486 -1.06 42.57 -18.46
CA ALA A 486 -0.43 43.78 -17.88
C ALA A 486 -0.09 43.45 -16.39
N ILE A 487 1.15 43.37 -15.88
CA ILE A 487 2.20 44.37 -15.60
C ILE A 487 1.72 45.56 -14.75
N GLU A 488 2.12 45.55 -13.47
CA GLU A 488 2.54 46.65 -12.57
C GLU A 488 3.09 45.92 -11.30
N THR A 489 4.38 45.81 -10.96
CA THR A 489 5.50 46.74 -10.64
C THR A 489 5.20 47.80 -9.58
N GLU A 490 5.87 47.67 -8.43
CA GLU A 490 6.57 48.70 -7.61
C GLU A 490 7.25 47.93 -6.45
N SER A 491 8.58 47.72 -6.42
CA SER A 491 9.71 48.65 -6.17
C SER A 491 9.89 48.97 -4.67
N GLU A 492 11.07 48.67 -4.11
CA GLU A 492 12.12 49.63 -3.66
C GLU A 492 12.11 49.68 -2.11
N ASP A 493 13.20 49.61 -1.32
CA ASP A 493 14.58 50.12 -1.39
C ASP A 493 15.54 49.15 -0.63
N GLU A 494 16.80 48.89 -1.02
CA GLU A 494 18.00 49.77 -0.99
C GLU A 494 18.37 50.25 0.45
N ILE A 495 19.60 50.33 0.98
CA ILE A 495 21.03 50.27 0.62
C ILE A 495 21.74 50.08 2.01
N THR A 496 22.84 49.32 2.19
CA THR A 496 24.24 49.82 2.13
C THR A 496 25.25 48.67 2.04
N GLU A 497 25.77 48.44 0.84
CA GLU A 497 27.20 48.58 0.45
C GLU A 497 28.17 49.12 1.55
N THR A 498 29.48 48.80 1.59
CA THR A 498 30.41 48.45 0.51
C THR A 498 31.74 47.89 1.09
N ASN A 499 32.29 46.91 0.37
CA ASN A 499 33.68 46.74 -0.11
C ASN A 499 34.90 46.99 0.79
N LEU A 500 35.87 46.06 0.73
CA LEU A 500 37.08 46.20 -0.12
C LEU A 500 38.12 45.06 0.12
N VAL A 501 38.54 44.43 -0.99
CA VAL A 501 39.95 44.10 -1.36
C VAL A 501 40.55 42.73 -0.93
N GLN A 502 40.69 41.85 -1.94
CA GLN A 502 41.80 40.90 -2.20
C GLN A 502 43.10 41.69 -2.53
N PRO A 503 44.37 41.21 -2.33
CA PRO A 503 44.85 39.91 -2.85
C PRO A 503 46.08 39.21 -2.16
N THR A 504 46.24 37.93 -2.50
CA THR A 504 47.45 37.11 -2.84
C THR A 504 48.75 36.99 -2.00
N ASP A 505 49.34 35.79 -2.20
CA ASP A 505 50.74 35.34 -2.05
C ASP A 505 51.20 34.90 -0.66
N SER A 506 51.60 33.63 -0.45
CA SER A 506 52.84 33.13 -1.05
C SER A 506 52.99 31.61 -0.88
N GLU A 507 53.08 30.89 -2.00
CA GLU A 507 54.05 29.80 -2.14
C GLU A 507 55.45 30.40 -1.93
N GLN A 508 56.32 29.77 -1.13
CA GLN A 508 57.72 29.49 -1.49
C GLN A 508 58.56 29.08 -0.26
N ASN A 509 59.34 28.03 -0.52
CA ASN A 509 60.62 27.68 0.07
C ASN A 509 60.61 26.67 1.22
N ILE A 510 60.88 25.39 0.88
CA ILE A 510 62.20 24.76 0.58
C ILE A 510 62.65 24.08 1.89
N LEU A 511 62.57 22.75 1.97
CA LEU A 511 63.65 21.81 1.60
C LEU A 511 64.79 21.81 2.64
N ALA A 512 65.07 20.59 3.12
CA ALA A 512 66.14 20.19 4.02
C ALA A 512 65.88 20.57 5.49
N ILE A 513 65.96 19.65 6.45
CA ILE A 513 67.11 18.77 6.71
C ILE A 513 66.60 17.47 7.37
N GLU A 514 67.17 16.37 6.89
CA GLU A 514 67.15 15.04 7.48
C GLU A 514 67.61 15.02 8.96
N ASP A 515 67.27 13.92 9.63
CA ASP A 515 68.04 13.33 10.74
C ASP A 515 67.65 13.79 12.16
N LYS A 516 66.76 13.02 12.82
CA LYS A 516 67.00 12.28 14.09
C LYS A 516 65.80 12.12 15.05
N SER A 517 65.66 10.86 15.48
CA SER A 517 65.19 10.30 16.78
C SER A 517 63.71 10.31 17.21
N GLU A 518 63.31 9.14 17.71
CA GLU A 518 61.96 8.61 17.96
C GLU A 518 61.23 9.11 19.24
N ASP A 519 61.72 10.10 19.98
CA ASP A 519 61.16 10.41 21.32
C ASP A 519 60.18 11.60 21.37
N GLU A 520 59.84 12.24 20.24
CA GLU A 520 58.91 13.39 20.19
C GLU A 520 57.49 13.05 19.67
N ILE A 521 57.19 11.77 19.41
CA ILE A 521 55.92 11.33 18.77
C ILE A 521 54.76 11.16 19.78
N THR A 522 55.04 11.14 21.08
CA THR A 522 54.03 10.85 22.12
C THR A 522 53.25 12.06 22.62
N GLU A 523 53.75 13.28 22.47
CA GLU A 523 53.11 14.50 23.01
C GLU A 523 52.26 15.24 21.96
N THR A 524 52.58 15.08 20.67
CA THR A 524 51.79 15.65 19.56
C THR A 524 50.47 14.90 19.37
N LYS A 525 50.46 13.57 19.57
CA LYS A 525 49.24 12.74 19.45
C LYS A 525 48.20 12.98 20.55
N SER A 526 48.61 13.30 21.78
CA SER A 526 47.66 13.62 22.87
C SER A 526 46.93 14.94 22.63
N THR A 527 47.60 15.89 21.97
CA THR A 527 47.05 17.22 21.72
C THR A 527 46.04 17.20 20.57
N GLU A 528 46.33 16.47 19.48
CA GLU A 528 45.39 16.24 18.37
C GLU A 528 44.15 15.43 18.79
N ILE A 529 44.30 14.43 19.67
CA ILE A 529 43.16 13.65 20.19
C ILE A 529 42.23 14.53 21.04
N SER A 530 42.78 15.45 21.84
CA SER A 530 41.97 16.38 22.64
C SER A 530 41.21 17.41 21.80
N GLU A 531 41.78 17.84 20.67
CA GLU A 531 41.13 18.73 19.71
C GLU A 531 40.00 18.00 18.97
N ILE A 532 40.21 16.74 18.58
CA ILE A 532 39.20 15.90 17.95
C ILE A 532 38.05 15.59 18.92
N GLU A 533 38.33 15.27 20.18
CA GLU A 533 37.29 15.05 21.20
C GLU A 533 36.47 16.32 21.46
N SER A 534 37.10 17.51 21.45
CA SER A 534 36.40 18.78 21.59
C SER A 534 35.50 19.11 20.39
N LYS A 535 35.95 18.79 19.17
CA LYS A 535 35.14 18.95 17.94
C LYS A 535 33.98 17.96 17.89
N VAL A 536 34.19 16.72 18.32
CA VAL A 536 33.15 15.68 18.40
C VAL A 536 32.10 16.03 19.45
N GLU A 537 32.50 16.62 20.58
CA GLU A 537 31.56 17.05 21.62
C GLU A 537 30.80 18.33 21.18
N ALA A 538 31.46 19.26 20.48
CA ALA A 538 30.82 20.43 19.87
C ALA A 538 29.75 20.04 18.83
N ASP A 539 30.08 19.10 17.93
CA ASP A 539 29.14 18.56 16.94
C ASP A 539 27.97 17.79 17.58
N ARG A 540 28.19 17.14 18.74
CA ARG A 540 27.11 16.53 19.54
C ARG A 540 26.16 17.55 20.15
N THR A 541 26.65 18.73 20.52
CA THR A 541 25.81 19.83 21.02
C THR A 541 25.00 20.48 19.91
N ILE A 542 25.58 20.65 18.73
CA ILE A 542 24.87 21.15 17.53
C ILE A 542 23.73 20.20 17.12
N LEU A 543 23.94 18.88 17.29
CA LEU A 543 22.90 17.86 17.11
C LEU A 543 21.80 17.87 18.18
N LYS A 544 22.00 18.54 19.33
CA LYS A 544 20.97 18.69 20.39
C LYS A 544 20.11 19.94 20.24
N GLU A 545 20.55 20.95 19.48
CA GLU A 545 19.83 22.23 19.31
C GLU A 545 19.05 22.36 17.99
N SER A 546 19.15 21.40 17.07
CA SER A 546 18.17 21.28 15.99
C SER A 546 16.96 20.49 16.50
N ASN A 547 15.75 21.02 16.27
CA ASN A 547 14.46 20.53 16.79
C ASN A 547 14.20 19.02 16.55
N VAL A 548 14.77 18.17 17.40
CA VAL A 548 14.48 16.73 17.49
C VAL A 548 13.98 16.44 18.92
N SER A 549 12.88 17.09 19.28
CA SER A 549 12.08 16.72 20.45
C SER A 549 10.65 16.48 19.99
N ASN A 550 10.44 15.31 19.36
CA ASN A 550 9.17 14.56 19.32
C ASN A 550 9.17 13.55 18.16
N ILE A 551 10.11 12.61 18.13
CA ILE A 551 9.85 11.37 17.40
C ILE A 551 10.52 10.22 18.16
N GLU A 552 9.70 9.42 18.87
CA GLU A 552 10.02 8.03 19.17
C GLU A 552 10.05 7.27 17.83
N THR A 553 11.07 7.53 17.02
CA THR A 553 11.29 6.79 15.78
C THR A 553 12.09 5.55 16.13
N SER A 554 11.52 4.41 15.79
CA SER A 554 12.22 3.13 15.71
C SER A 554 13.61 3.34 15.11
N ARG A 555 14.62 2.67 15.66
CA ARG A 555 16.03 2.68 15.21
C ARG A 555 16.18 2.64 13.67
N GLU A 556 15.22 2.00 13.00
CA GLU A 556 15.10 1.87 11.55
C GLU A 556 14.93 3.22 10.82
N VAL A 557 14.10 4.14 11.32
CA VAL A 557 13.85 5.44 10.64
C VAL A 557 15.01 6.41 10.81
N ALA A 558 15.75 6.33 11.92
CA ALA A 558 16.97 7.10 12.13
C ALA A 558 18.10 6.66 11.19
N LEU A 559 18.20 5.36 10.89
CA LEU A 559 19.17 4.82 9.92
C LEU A 559 18.86 5.23 8.47
N LEU A 560 17.58 5.44 8.14
CA LEU A 560 17.13 5.85 6.80
C LEU A 560 17.09 7.37 6.59
N TYR A 561 17.28 8.16 7.65
CA TYR A 561 17.24 9.63 7.57
C TYR A 561 18.29 10.23 6.62
N PRO A 562 19.56 9.77 6.61
CA PRO A 562 20.56 10.23 5.63
C PRO A 562 20.11 9.99 4.19
N LEU A 563 19.49 8.84 3.90
CA LEU A 563 18.97 8.52 2.56
C LEU A 563 17.79 9.42 2.17
N LYS A 564 16.96 9.83 3.14
CA LYS A 564 15.80 10.69 2.91
C LYS A 564 16.21 12.15 2.64
N ASP A 565 17.21 12.65 3.36
CA ASP A 565 17.80 13.98 3.14
C ASP A 565 18.55 14.05 1.79
N LEU A 566 19.19 12.94 1.41
CA LEU A 566 19.92 12.77 0.15
C LEU A 566 19.02 12.83 -1.10
N ILE A 567 17.78 12.32 -1.01
CA ILE A 567 16.78 12.47 -2.08
C ILE A 567 16.29 13.93 -2.19
N GLY A 568 16.29 14.69 -1.08
CA GLY A 568 15.81 16.08 -1.01
C GLY A 568 16.77 17.12 -1.59
N ASN A 569 18.09 16.86 -1.57
CA ASN A 569 19.13 17.81 -2.00
C ASN A 569 19.68 17.57 -3.43
N PHE A 570 18.89 16.96 -4.32
CA PHE A 570 19.29 16.63 -5.69
C PHE A 570 19.79 17.84 -6.51
N ASP A 571 19.17 19.01 -6.33
CA ASP A 571 19.54 20.25 -7.05
C ASP A 571 20.98 20.69 -6.76
N LYS A 572 21.48 20.41 -5.55
CA LYS A 572 22.87 20.69 -5.13
C LYS A 572 23.88 19.70 -5.70
N THR A 573 23.43 18.52 -6.12
CA THR A 573 24.28 17.50 -6.76
C THR A 573 24.47 17.81 -8.24
N ILE A 574 23.44 18.34 -8.92
CA ILE A 574 23.53 18.81 -10.31
C ILE A 574 24.55 19.95 -10.46
N SER A 575 24.62 20.90 -9.52
CA SER A 575 25.59 22.01 -9.60
C SER A 575 27.07 21.55 -9.56
N ASN A 576 27.35 20.36 -9.01
CA ASN A 576 28.70 19.78 -9.00
C ASN A 576 29.04 18.96 -10.25
N ILE A 577 28.04 18.61 -11.07
CA ILE A 577 28.26 17.89 -12.33
C ILE A 577 28.79 18.84 -13.40
N ASP A 578 28.32 20.08 -13.45
CA ASP A 578 28.75 21.06 -14.44
C ASP A 578 30.26 21.31 -14.41
N SER A 579 30.86 21.36 -13.21
CA SER A 579 32.31 21.52 -13.05
C SER A 579 33.10 20.28 -13.48
N LEU A 580 32.65 19.08 -13.12
CA LEU A 580 33.28 17.81 -13.52
C LEU A 580 33.16 17.56 -15.04
N LEU A 581 32.01 17.87 -15.62
CA LEU A 581 31.75 17.76 -17.05
C LEU A 581 32.60 18.77 -17.83
N SER A 582 32.67 20.02 -17.36
CA SER A 582 33.53 21.07 -17.96
C SER A 582 34.99 20.62 -17.98
N ASN A 583 35.50 20.12 -16.84
CA ASN A 583 36.86 19.60 -16.75
C ASN A 583 37.16 18.48 -17.76
N LYS A 584 36.21 17.55 -17.97
CA LYS A 584 36.35 16.44 -18.92
C LYS A 584 36.15 16.83 -20.39
N LEU A 585 35.50 17.97 -20.65
CA LEU A 585 35.27 18.51 -22.00
C LEU A 585 36.29 19.57 -22.43
N ASN A 586 37.19 20.02 -21.54
CA ASN A 586 38.19 21.06 -21.81
C ASN A 586 39.11 20.79 -23.03
N GLY A 587 39.21 19.55 -23.50
CA GLY A 587 40.01 19.15 -24.68
C GLY A 587 39.21 19.00 -25.99
N VAL A 588 37.89 19.22 -26.00
CA VAL A 588 37.03 19.03 -27.18
C VAL A 588 36.81 20.38 -27.87
N SER A 589 37.16 20.50 -29.16
CA SER A 589 36.91 21.73 -29.92
C SER A 589 35.42 22.02 -30.03
N GLN A 590 35.05 23.30 -30.07
CA GLN A 590 33.65 23.74 -30.13
C GLN A 590 32.90 23.18 -31.36
N GLU A 591 33.61 22.89 -32.45
CA GLU A 591 33.06 22.27 -33.67
C GLU A 591 32.71 20.77 -33.49
N ASN A 592 33.36 20.10 -32.54
CA ASN A 592 33.19 18.67 -32.24
C ASN A 592 32.20 18.40 -31.11
N LEU A 593 31.70 19.44 -30.44
CA LEU A 593 30.64 19.31 -29.44
C LEU A 593 29.29 19.08 -30.10
N GLN A 594 28.47 18.23 -29.48
CA GLN A 594 27.10 17.96 -29.87
C GLN A 594 26.22 17.70 -28.65
N THR A 595 24.91 17.91 -28.82
CA THR A 595 23.93 17.48 -27.82
C THR A 595 23.84 15.95 -27.83
N PRO A 596 23.95 15.29 -26.67
CA PRO A 596 23.89 13.83 -26.59
C PRO A 596 22.45 13.35 -26.85
N ALA A 597 22.30 12.16 -27.44
CA ALA A 597 20.97 11.61 -27.72
C ALA A 597 20.19 11.33 -26.42
N VAL A 598 18.89 11.64 -26.42
CA VAL A 598 18.04 11.58 -25.22
C VAL A 598 18.02 10.19 -24.58
N TYR A 599 18.00 9.12 -25.39
CA TYR A 599 17.99 7.73 -24.91
C TYR A 599 19.30 7.30 -24.23
N VAL A 600 20.37 8.08 -24.34
CA VAL A 600 21.63 7.89 -23.61
C VAL A 600 21.72 8.86 -22.44
N ALA A 601 21.42 10.14 -22.68
CA ALA A 601 21.56 11.20 -21.69
C ALA A 601 20.57 11.07 -20.52
N ALA A 602 19.29 10.79 -20.79
CA ALA A 602 18.28 10.71 -19.73
C ALA A 602 18.57 9.57 -18.74
N PRO A 603 18.90 8.33 -19.17
CA PRO A 603 19.29 7.27 -18.24
C PRO A 603 20.56 7.58 -17.43
N ILE A 604 21.52 8.33 -17.98
CA ILE A 604 22.74 8.74 -17.26
C ILE A 604 22.40 9.74 -16.16
N LEU A 605 21.61 10.76 -16.48
CA LEU A 605 21.17 11.76 -15.51
C LEU A 605 20.32 11.14 -14.39
N GLU A 606 19.47 10.17 -14.75
CA GLU A 606 18.72 9.38 -13.77
C GLU A 606 19.65 8.54 -12.89
N GLY A 607 20.65 7.86 -13.46
CA GLY A 607 21.64 7.10 -12.69
C GLY A 607 22.43 7.95 -11.70
N LEU A 608 22.83 9.17 -12.11
CA LEU A 608 23.54 10.14 -11.26
C LEU A 608 22.74 10.55 -10.02
N LYS A 609 21.40 10.50 -10.07
CA LYS A 609 20.53 10.76 -8.91
C LYS A 609 20.79 9.81 -7.74
N PHE A 610 21.24 8.60 -8.03
CA PHE A 610 21.43 7.55 -7.03
C PHE A 610 22.90 7.38 -6.62
N VAL A 611 23.82 8.17 -7.17
CA VAL A 611 25.27 8.10 -6.90
C VAL A 611 25.76 9.39 -6.27
N VAL A 612 25.58 9.51 -4.95
CA VAL A 612 25.94 10.70 -4.19
C VAL A 612 27.31 10.56 -3.52
N ASP A 613 27.56 9.42 -2.88
CA ASP A 613 28.70 9.21 -1.96
C ASP A 613 29.95 8.60 -2.63
N SER A 614 29.86 8.18 -3.90
CA SER A 614 30.97 7.55 -4.62
C SER A 614 31.45 8.41 -5.78
N GLU A 615 32.65 8.97 -5.64
CA GLU A 615 33.29 9.71 -6.74
C GLU A 615 33.66 8.80 -7.92
N ASN A 616 34.05 7.54 -7.64
CA ASN A 616 34.40 6.56 -8.67
C ASN A 616 33.22 6.23 -9.59
N LEU A 617 32.05 5.92 -9.03
CA LEU A 617 30.85 5.63 -9.83
C LEU A 617 30.33 6.87 -10.55
N LYS A 618 30.40 8.05 -9.89
CA LYS A 618 30.01 9.32 -10.49
C LYS A 618 30.84 9.63 -11.74
N ASN A 619 32.15 9.39 -11.66
CA ASN A 619 33.06 9.56 -12.78
C ASN A 619 32.72 8.69 -13.99
N LEU A 620 32.19 7.47 -13.80
CA LEU A 620 31.77 6.60 -14.92
C LEU A 620 30.60 7.22 -15.70
N TYR A 621 29.58 7.71 -15.00
CA TYR A 621 28.45 8.38 -15.62
C TYR A 621 28.86 9.67 -16.32
N VAL A 622 29.72 10.49 -15.70
CA VAL A 622 30.20 11.74 -16.31
C VAL A 622 31.07 11.45 -17.53
N ASN A 623 31.94 10.44 -17.50
CA ASN A 623 32.73 10.01 -18.66
C ASN A 623 31.85 9.58 -19.83
N LEU A 624 30.81 8.80 -19.55
CA LEU A 624 29.89 8.32 -20.58
C LEU A 624 29.10 9.49 -21.20
N LEU A 625 28.67 10.45 -20.38
CA LEU A 625 27.99 11.67 -20.84
C LEU A 625 28.92 12.55 -21.68
N ALA A 626 30.15 12.80 -21.21
CA ALA A 626 31.16 13.57 -21.95
C ALA A 626 31.49 12.92 -23.30
N ASN A 627 31.62 11.58 -23.34
CA ASN A 627 31.84 10.85 -24.58
C ASN A 627 30.65 10.89 -25.54
N ALA A 628 29.42 11.00 -25.02
CA ALA A 628 28.22 11.19 -25.83
C ALA A 628 28.11 12.62 -26.41
N MET A 629 28.75 13.60 -25.76
CA MET A 629 28.78 15.01 -26.16
C MET A 629 29.89 15.34 -27.17
N ASP A 630 30.81 14.43 -27.46
CA ASP A 630 31.89 14.59 -28.44
C ASP A 630 31.67 13.72 -29.69
N LYS A 631 31.63 14.36 -30.86
CA LYS A 631 31.46 13.70 -32.18
C LYS A 631 32.52 12.64 -32.48
N ASN A 632 33.72 12.76 -31.92
CA ASN A 632 34.81 11.80 -32.17
C ASN A 632 34.67 10.52 -31.34
N SER A 633 33.98 10.58 -30.21
CA SER A 633 33.82 9.45 -29.27
C SER A 633 32.40 8.90 -29.18
N ILE A 634 31.40 9.53 -29.79
CA ILE A 634 30.02 9.01 -29.73
C ILE A 634 29.92 7.57 -30.24
N GLY A 635 30.75 7.18 -31.21
CA GLY A 635 30.76 5.82 -31.77
C GLY A 635 31.21 4.73 -30.80
N ILE A 636 31.82 5.07 -29.66
CA ILE A 636 32.17 4.10 -28.61
C ILE A 636 31.16 4.07 -27.46
N VAL A 637 30.14 4.93 -27.45
CA VAL A 637 29.10 4.97 -26.41
C VAL A 637 27.97 4.02 -26.76
N HIS A 638 27.56 3.18 -25.79
CA HIS A 638 26.44 2.25 -25.95
C HIS A 638 25.43 2.42 -24.81
N PRO A 639 24.10 2.40 -25.07
CA PRO A 639 23.08 2.58 -24.03
C PRO A 639 23.18 1.58 -22.87
N SER A 640 23.52 0.32 -23.15
CA SER A 640 23.66 -0.72 -22.11
C SER A 640 24.78 -0.44 -21.10
N PHE A 641 25.72 0.45 -21.40
CA PHE A 641 26.77 0.83 -20.45
C PHE A 641 26.19 1.56 -19.24
N VAL A 642 25.11 2.33 -19.42
CA VAL A 642 24.40 2.97 -18.30
C VAL A 642 23.87 1.90 -17.36
N ASP A 643 23.20 0.88 -17.89
CA ASP A 643 22.66 -0.21 -17.09
C ASP A 643 23.75 -1.05 -16.45
N THR A 644 24.91 -1.18 -17.11
CA THR A 644 26.08 -1.84 -16.54
C THR A 644 26.60 -1.09 -15.31
N ILE A 645 26.69 0.25 -15.36
CA ILE A 645 27.14 1.07 -14.22
C ILE A 645 26.17 0.92 -13.02
N LYS A 646 24.86 0.80 -13.26
CA LYS A 646 23.86 0.59 -12.18
C LYS A 646 24.12 -0.66 -11.34
N TYR A 647 24.77 -1.68 -11.91
CA TYR A 647 25.06 -2.95 -11.24
C TYR A 647 26.51 -3.06 -10.75
N LEU A 648 27.26 -1.95 -10.73
CA LEU A 648 28.62 -1.89 -10.20
C LEU A 648 28.69 -1.28 -8.81
N THR A 649 29.58 -1.83 -8.00
CA THR A 649 30.00 -1.30 -6.70
C THR A 649 31.31 -0.51 -6.82
N PRO A 650 31.64 0.39 -5.88
CA PRO A 650 32.92 1.13 -5.91
C PRO A 650 34.15 0.21 -5.96
N ASP A 651 34.10 -0.93 -5.25
CA ASP A 651 35.17 -1.93 -5.23
C ASP A 651 35.37 -2.60 -6.61
N GLU A 652 34.28 -2.91 -7.33
CA GLU A 652 34.35 -3.45 -8.69
C GLU A 652 34.91 -2.44 -9.69
N VAL A 653 34.61 -1.15 -9.52
CA VAL A 653 35.24 -0.09 -10.34
C VAL A 653 36.75 -0.06 -10.11
N ASN A 654 37.20 -0.20 -8.86
CA ASN A 654 38.64 -0.27 -8.55
C ASN A 654 39.30 -1.50 -9.19
N ILE A 655 38.63 -2.65 -9.20
CA ILE A 655 39.11 -3.85 -9.89
C ILE A 655 39.20 -3.60 -11.40
N LEU A 656 38.19 -2.97 -12.01
CA LEU A 656 38.20 -2.65 -13.44
C LEU A 656 39.33 -1.72 -13.85
N ASN A 657 39.78 -0.83 -12.97
CA ASN A 657 40.95 0.02 -13.22
C ASN A 657 42.23 -0.78 -13.46
N VAL A 658 42.38 -1.98 -12.88
CA VAL A 658 43.52 -2.87 -13.17
C VAL A 658 43.50 -3.36 -14.61
N PHE A 659 42.30 -3.64 -15.12
CA PHE A 659 42.10 -4.13 -16.48
C PHE A 659 42.26 -3.04 -17.56
N LEU A 660 42.47 -1.77 -17.17
CA LEU A 660 42.87 -0.70 -18.10
C LEU A 660 44.28 -0.95 -18.66
N GLU A 661 45.20 -1.40 -17.81
CA GLU A 661 46.61 -1.59 -18.14
C GLU A 661 46.92 -3.07 -18.43
N ASN A 662 46.20 -3.99 -17.78
CA ASN A 662 46.40 -5.43 -17.90
C ASN A 662 45.17 -6.11 -18.52
N ASN A 663 45.26 -6.47 -19.81
CA ASN A 663 44.17 -7.15 -20.50
C ASN A 663 43.92 -8.59 -20.01
N LYS A 664 44.87 -9.18 -19.28
CA LYS A 664 44.81 -10.56 -18.79
C LYS A 664 45.39 -10.66 -17.39
N ILE A 665 44.67 -11.29 -16.46
CA ILE A 665 45.12 -11.49 -15.08
C ILE A 665 45.04 -12.99 -14.72
N PRO A 666 46.15 -13.65 -14.35
CA PRO A 666 46.18 -15.08 -14.06
C PRO A 666 45.58 -15.43 -12.69
N PHE A 667 45.08 -16.67 -12.56
CA PHE A 667 44.58 -17.23 -11.31
C PHE A 667 44.89 -18.74 -11.22
N VAL A 668 44.78 -19.30 -10.01
CA VAL A 668 44.82 -20.74 -9.75
C VAL A 668 43.55 -21.17 -9.01
N ASP A 669 42.78 -22.07 -9.62
CA ASP A 669 41.61 -22.70 -9.01
C ASP A 669 42.05 -23.85 -8.11
N ILE A 670 41.51 -23.86 -6.90
CA ILE A 670 41.76 -24.87 -5.88
C ILE A 670 40.57 -25.83 -5.88
N ILE A 671 40.81 -27.09 -6.25
CA ILE A 671 39.78 -28.10 -6.45
C ILE A 671 39.94 -29.23 -5.43
N GLN A 672 38.85 -29.55 -4.75
CA GLN A 672 38.69 -30.72 -3.92
C GLN A 672 38.00 -31.83 -4.71
N ILE A 673 38.57 -33.03 -4.67
CA ILE A 673 38.01 -34.21 -5.33
C ILE A 673 37.62 -35.23 -4.25
N LYS A 674 36.35 -35.63 -4.27
CA LYS A 674 35.83 -36.72 -3.43
C LYS A 674 35.82 -38.01 -4.23
N ASP A 675 36.53 -39.02 -3.72
CA ASP A 675 36.58 -40.34 -4.34
C ASP A 675 35.52 -41.26 -3.71
N GLU A 676 34.36 -41.39 -4.36
CA GLU A 676 33.31 -42.35 -4.00
C GLU A 676 33.05 -43.31 -5.16
N ASN A 677 33.96 -44.27 -5.41
CA ASN A 677 33.79 -45.56 -6.14
C ASN A 677 32.91 -45.67 -7.43
N SER A 678 32.32 -44.61 -8.00
CA SER A 678 31.42 -44.67 -9.18
C SER A 678 31.01 -43.32 -9.79
N GLY A 679 31.79 -42.25 -9.61
CA GLY A 679 31.58 -40.96 -10.29
C GLY A 679 32.26 -39.81 -9.56
N ASN A 680 33.37 -39.30 -10.10
CA ASN A 680 34.15 -38.22 -9.49
C ASN A 680 33.29 -36.95 -9.39
N SER A 681 32.99 -36.48 -8.18
CA SER A 681 32.48 -35.13 -7.95
C SER A 681 33.67 -34.22 -7.64
N GLU A 682 34.02 -33.36 -8.59
CA GLU A 682 34.99 -32.27 -8.39
C GLU A 682 34.24 -31.05 -7.84
N MET A 683 34.74 -30.47 -6.74
CA MET A 683 34.21 -29.23 -6.16
C MET A 683 35.32 -28.19 -6.13
N ILE A 684 35.12 -27.06 -6.82
CA ILE A 684 36.00 -25.90 -6.71
C ILE A 684 35.79 -25.29 -5.33
N LEU A 685 36.85 -25.25 -4.52
CA LEU A 685 36.81 -24.68 -3.18
C LEU A 685 37.02 -23.18 -3.21
N GLU A 686 37.99 -22.71 -4.00
CA GLU A 686 38.37 -21.31 -4.05
C GLU A 686 39.14 -20.99 -5.34
N LYS A 687 38.91 -19.82 -5.92
CA LYS A 687 39.70 -19.29 -7.04
C LYS A 687 40.73 -18.31 -6.51
N HIS A 688 41.97 -18.75 -6.31
CA HIS A 688 43.00 -17.90 -5.75
C HIS A 688 43.70 -17.05 -6.82
N ASN A 689 43.80 -15.76 -6.56
CA ASN A 689 44.57 -14.81 -7.37
C ASN A 689 45.23 -13.75 -6.46
N HIS A 690 46.35 -13.17 -6.91
CA HIS A 690 47.03 -12.08 -6.19
C HIS A 690 46.61 -10.69 -6.69
N LEU A 691 45.41 -10.55 -7.27
CA LEU A 691 44.97 -9.32 -7.93
C LEU A 691 45.05 -8.09 -6.99
N ILE A 692 44.68 -8.25 -5.73
CA ILE A 692 44.71 -7.17 -4.72
C ILE A 692 46.16 -6.83 -4.32
N GLU A 693 47.00 -7.84 -4.13
CA GLU A 693 48.37 -7.68 -3.61
C GLU A 693 49.35 -7.17 -4.67
N GLU A 694 49.29 -7.71 -5.90
CA GLU A 694 50.14 -7.29 -7.02
C GLU A 694 49.85 -5.86 -7.47
N HIS A 695 48.59 -5.41 -7.38
CA HIS A 695 48.16 -4.11 -7.89
C HIS A 695 47.82 -3.12 -6.76
N ASN A 696 48.12 -3.47 -5.51
CA ASN A 696 47.91 -2.66 -4.31
C ASN A 696 46.52 -1.99 -4.25
N LEU A 697 45.46 -2.77 -4.52
CA LEU A 697 44.10 -2.23 -4.64
C LEU A 697 43.51 -1.86 -3.29
N ASN A 698 42.93 -0.66 -3.24
CA ASN A 698 42.13 -0.19 -2.12
C ASN A 698 40.68 -0.67 -2.26
N ILE A 699 40.38 -1.85 -1.71
CA ILE A 699 39.05 -2.49 -1.69
C ILE A 699 38.54 -2.51 -0.24
N LEU A 700 37.30 -2.08 -0.03
CA LEU A 700 36.69 -2.00 1.29
C LEU A 700 36.46 -3.39 1.90
N HIS A 701 35.95 -4.34 1.10
CA HIS A 701 35.71 -5.72 1.51
C HIS A 701 36.54 -6.71 0.68
N LYS A 702 37.79 -6.91 1.08
CA LYS A 702 38.75 -7.78 0.37
C LYS A 702 38.27 -9.23 0.24
N ASP A 703 37.55 -9.75 1.23
CA ASP A 703 37.02 -11.13 1.25
C ASP A 703 35.97 -11.39 0.14
N ASN A 704 35.35 -10.33 -0.38
CA ASN A 704 34.31 -10.42 -1.42
C ASN A 704 34.86 -10.41 -2.84
N LEU A 705 36.19 -10.50 -3.02
CA LEU A 705 36.84 -10.44 -4.34
C LEU A 705 36.23 -11.42 -5.36
N HIS A 706 35.88 -12.64 -4.91
CA HIS A 706 35.25 -13.65 -5.76
C HIS A 706 33.87 -13.19 -6.28
N LEU A 707 33.04 -12.58 -5.43
CA LEU A 707 31.73 -12.05 -5.79
C LEU A 707 31.86 -10.90 -6.80
N TYR A 708 32.84 -10.03 -6.60
CA TYR A 708 33.12 -8.93 -7.51
C TYR A 708 33.53 -9.44 -8.89
N LEU A 709 34.44 -10.41 -8.96
CA LEU A 709 34.87 -11.00 -10.23
C LEU A 709 33.74 -11.78 -10.93
N GLU A 710 32.92 -12.53 -10.19
CA GLU A 710 31.74 -13.20 -10.74
C GLU A 710 30.71 -12.22 -11.30
N ASN A 711 30.45 -11.12 -10.60
CA ASN A 711 29.55 -10.07 -11.11
C ASN A 711 30.11 -9.44 -12.40
N LEU A 712 31.40 -9.11 -12.44
CA LEU A 712 32.04 -8.57 -13.64
C LEU A 712 32.00 -9.54 -14.84
N ILE A 713 32.05 -10.85 -14.58
CA ILE A 713 31.84 -11.88 -15.61
C ILE A 713 30.37 -11.95 -16.03
N ARG A 714 29.43 -11.91 -15.08
CA ARG A 714 27.98 -11.89 -15.33
C ARG A 714 27.55 -10.70 -16.18
N LEU A 715 28.12 -9.52 -15.92
CA LEU A 715 27.91 -8.29 -16.69
C LEU A 715 28.56 -8.36 -18.07
N GLY A 716 29.28 -9.44 -18.39
CA GLY A 716 29.98 -9.64 -19.65
C GLY A 716 31.18 -8.72 -19.83
N ILE A 717 31.67 -8.05 -18.78
CA ILE A 717 32.87 -7.19 -18.85
C ILE A 717 34.13 -8.05 -18.90
N LEU A 718 34.18 -9.06 -18.03
CA LEU A 718 35.26 -10.04 -17.96
C LEU A 718 34.81 -11.41 -18.48
N SER A 719 35.77 -12.24 -18.84
CA SER A 719 35.59 -13.66 -19.10
C SER A 719 36.70 -14.47 -18.46
N CYS A 720 36.37 -15.69 -18.05
CA CYS A 720 37.29 -16.61 -17.40
C CYS A 720 37.72 -17.68 -18.40
N GLU A 721 39.02 -17.89 -18.58
CA GLU A 721 39.56 -19.01 -19.35
C GLU A 721 40.39 -19.94 -18.46
N ASN A 722 40.06 -21.22 -18.47
CA ASN A 722 40.82 -22.26 -17.76
C ASN A 722 42.00 -22.77 -18.62
N SER A 723 42.70 -21.86 -19.30
CA SER A 723 43.87 -22.16 -20.11
C SER A 723 45.10 -21.44 -19.55
N ILE A 724 46.28 -22.02 -19.80
CA ILE A 724 47.55 -21.48 -19.29
C ILE A 724 47.90 -20.21 -20.07
N LEU A 725 48.18 -19.12 -19.36
CA LEU A 725 48.68 -17.90 -19.97
C LEU A 725 50.14 -18.10 -20.43
N PRO A 726 50.46 -17.99 -21.73
CA PRO A 726 51.83 -18.14 -22.21
C PRO A 726 52.72 -17.04 -21.61
N ASN A 727 53.90 -17.43 -21.10
CA ASN A 727 54.92 -16.55 -20.49
C ASN A 727 54.62 -16.02 -19.07
N TYR A 728 53.62 -16.54 -18.37
CA TYR A 728 53.43 -16.26 -16.93
C TYR A 728 53.86 -17.45 -16.08
N ASN A 729 54.64 -17.19 -15.02
CA ASN A 729 55.04 -18.23 -14.08
C ASN A 729 53.99 -18.37 -12.96
N TYR A 730 53.22 -19.46 -12.96
CA TYR A 730 52.20 -19.74 -11.94
C TYR A 730 52.77 -20.25 -10.60
N ASP A 731 54.08 -20.49 -10.48
CA ASP A 731 54.69 -21.11 -9.30
C ASP A 731 54.39 -20.35 -7.99
N HIS A 732 54.40 -19.02 -8.05
CA HIS A 732 54.14 -18.18 -6.87
C HIS A 732 52.66 -18.24 -6.42
N LEU A 733 51.71 -18.34 -7.36
CA LEU A 733 50.30 -18.56 -7.06
C LEU A 733 50.09 -19.97 -6.45
N GLU A 734 50.73 -21.01 -7.00
CA GLU A 734 50.55 -22.39 -6.54
C GLU A 734 51.18 -22.66 -5.15
N HIS A 735 52.25 -21.96 -4.79
CA HIS A 735 53.02 -22.21 -3.57
C HIS A 735 52.78 -21.17 -2.46
N CYS A 736 51.77 -20.32 -2.62
CA CYS A 736 51.38 -19.33 -1.62
C CYS A 736 50.94 -19.99 -0.28
N GLU A 737 50.94 -19.21 0.80
CA GLU A 737 50.63 -19.72 2.14
C GLU A 737 49.18 -20.21 2.26
N LEU A 738 48.25 -19.53 1.58
CA LEU A 738 46.84 -19.91 1.53
C LEU A 738 46.65 -21.29 0.87
N ASN A 739 47.30 -21.52 -0.26
CA ASN A 739 47.29 -22.83 -0.94
C ASN A 739 47.84 -23.95 -0.06
N ARG A 740 48.92 -23.68 0.70
CA ARG A 740 49.46 -24.63 1.68
C ARG A 740 48.47 -24.96 2.79
N PHE A 741 47.75 -23.96 3.31
CA PHE A 741 46.73 -24.14 4.35
C PHE A 741 45.55 -24.98 3.86
N ILE A 742 44.96 -24.62 2.72
CA ILE A 742 43.79 -25.31 2.15
C ILE A 742 44.16 -26.75 1.77
N ARG A 743 45.32 -26.97 1.15
CA ARG A 743 45.82 -28.31 0.84
C ARG A 743 45.90 -29.20 2.08
N LYS A 744 46.38 -28.66 3.19
CA LYS A 744 46.48 -29.40 4.47
C LYS A 744 45.10 -29.72 5.04
N ASP A 745 44.15 -28.78 4.99
CA ASP A 745 42.78 -29.00 5.47
C ASP A 745 42.02 -30.06 4.64
N VAL A 746 42.15 -30.00 3.31
CA VAL A 746 41.55 -30.97 2.37
C VAL A 746 42.10 -32.38 2.60
N GLN A 747 43.43 -32.50 2.75
CA GLN A 747 44.09 -33.79 3.02
C GLN A 747 43.70 -34.36 4.40
N ASN A 748 43.59 -33.53 5.44
CA ASN A 748 43.16 -33.97 6.77
C ASN A 748 41.73 -34.54 6.76
N LYS A 749 40.87 -34.06 5.85
CA LYS A 749 39.48 -34.52 5.70
C LYS A 749 39.33 -35.74 4.78
N GLY A 750 40.44 -36.28 4.25
CA GLY A 750 40.44 -37.51 3.43
C GLY A 750 40.12 -37.30 1.95
N TYR A 751 40.23 -36.07 1.43
CA TYR A 751 39.95 -35.73 0.04
C TYR A 751 41.24 -35.51 -0.78
N GLN A 752 41.15 -35.63 -2.11
CA GLN A 752 42.26 -35.28 -3.00
C GLN A 752 42.23 -33.78 -3.35
N PHE A 753 43.42 -33.19 -3.51
CA PHE A 753 43.63 -31.78 -3.84
C PHE A 753 44.21 -31.65 -5.24
N LYS A 754 43.59 -30.85 -6.10
CA LYS A 754 44.03 -30.54 -7.47
C LYS A 754 44.03 -29.03 -7.67
N THR A 755 45.00 -28.51 -8.41
CA THR A 755 45.02 -27.12 -8.85
C THR A 755 44.78 -27.03 -10.35
N GLU A 756 43.98 -26.07 -10.78
CA GLU A 756 43.80 -25.72 -12.19
C GLU A 756 44.25 -24.29 -12.45
N ARG A 757 44.89 -24.05 -13.60
CA ARG A 757 45.47 -22.75 -13.96
C ARG A 757 44.54 -22.06 -14.96
N GLY A 758 44.34 -20.76 -14.77
CA GLY A 758 43.56 -19.97 -15.70
C GLY A 758 43.96 -18.49 -15.72
N TYR A 759 43.17 -17.69 -16.44
CA TYR A 759 43.26 -16.23 -16.40
C TYR A 759 41.92 -15.57 -16.71
N TYR A 760 41.69 -14.39 -16.13
CA TYR A 760 40.63 -13.46 -16.48
C TYR A 760 41.08 -12.61 -17.67
N LYS A 761 40.17 -12.34 -18.61
CA LYS A 761 40.40 -11.42 -19.74
C LYS A 761 39.21 -10.51 -19.98
N THR A 762 39.46 -9.31 -20.48
CA THR A 762 38.39 -8.40 -20.92
C THR A 762 37.71 -8.93 -22.18
N THR A 763 36.37 -8.85 -22.24
CA THR A 763 35.62 -9.22 -23.44
C THR A 763 35.62 -8.08 -24.48
N ALA A 764 35.04 -8.30 -25.67
CA ALA A 764 34.83 -7.22 -26.63
C ALA A 764 33.91 -6.12 -26.06
N TYR A 765 32.85 -6.54 -25.35
CA TYR A 765 31.94 -5.64 -24.65
C TYR A 765 32.65 -4.88 -23.53
N GLY A 766 33.40 -5.59 -22.68
CA GLY A 766 34.17 -5.01 -21.59
C GLY A 766 35.21 -4.00 -22.06
N ASN A 767 35.91 -4.27 -23.17
CA ASN A 767 36.83 -3.30 -23.77
C ASN A 767 36.12 -2.04 -24.27
N GLY A 768 34.91 -2.17 -24.81
CA GLY A 768 34.07 -1.02 -25.17
C GLY A 768 33.66 -0.22 -23.93
N PHE A 769 33.19 -0.90 -22.90
CA PHE A 769 32.78 -0.31 -21.62
C PHE A 769 33.93 0.45 -20.94
N ILE A 770 35.08 -0.20 -20.80
CA ILE A 770 36.29 0.38 -20.18
C ILE A 770 36.73 1.63 -20.94
N LYS A 771 36.73 1.61 -22.28
CA LYS A 771 37.08 2.78 -23.11
C LYS A 771 36.08 3.92 -23.00
N ALA A 772 34.79 3.63 -22.87
CA ALA A 772 33.73 4.64 -22.89
C ALA A 772 33.42 5.23 -21.51
N ALA A 773 33.54 4.44 -20.44
CA ALA A 773 33.13 4.84 -19.09
C ALA A 773 34.31 5.03 -18.13
N ILE A 774 35.42 4.29 -18.28
CA ILE A 774 36.51 4.30 -17.29
C ILE A 774 37.69 5.16 -17.75
N LYS A 775 38.13 4.99 -19.00
CA LYS A 775 39.30 5.69 -19.52
C LYS A 775 39.07 7.21 -19.52
N ASN A 776 39.83 7.93 -18.70
CA ASN A 776 39.85 9.38 -18.74
C ASN A 776 40.42 9.86 -20.09
N LYS A 777 39.79 10.90 -20.65
CA LYS A 777 40.31 11.64 -21.80
C LYS A 777 41.37 12.64 -21.36
#